data_AF-A0A8D2QJQ1-F1
#
_entry.id   AF-A0A8D2QJQ1-F1
#
_cell.length_a   1.000
_cell.length_b   1.000
_cell.length_c   1.000
_cell.angle_alpha   90.00
_cell.angle_beta   90.00
_cell.angle_gamma   90.00
#
_symmetry.space_group_name_H-M   'P 1'
#
loop_
_entity.id
_entity.type
_entity.pdbx_description
1 polymer ?
#
loop_
_entity_poly.entity_id
_entity_poly.type
_entity_poly.pdbx_seq_one_letter_code
_entity_poly.pdbx_strand_id
1 'polypeptide(L)'
;MLQSIDTPLVTTVWSCLLVPKTSKGSVEWPGFTGKGKPEKFLVGLLELPFRIGVPFSIPLELQDEFGHATHLTNRIRPILEASGLTLKHDDIPVATKCVIKGVTAKGCVNSCQGKNFNLKITLPGLKEDTQVIKIRLQPGPPRQLKVKPDSEILKIENGTAFPFQVEVLDESGNITAQPELIVHCKFLGASDLPVYSVDCSNGGTNILTGPVIHVQNIKKDQILKARFEVLNCKDVPPVEKIIKLLPSSHVARLQVLSMNGQKALQIKHQDEISCVAGQVMNKLIFQMYDEAEREIPITAAAAEKIKVNWTPKIDRELLMQGLLPDVKVPTSVKDARYCLITYLDEHVSLESAFTVRPVPDEPKHIKCKLKGSNTLQMGEELQSEIDVMITDQFGNQVQTMTSACVNSLGVSGPGLDKSNLKITWQESTQTMKVKGIRYKPCLLGSKELCFAWREFSDFIRVNLVAGSPAKLQLVDWPELEKPVAVINGRELQKPLIVQLCDQWGNPTPEPNVKINLTKSSNLKLVPSNQQHKTDDTGRANLGVFSIHAPRGEHILQIKASYNKAILDCLIITVNVLPDPEKPICLNVKYDKSPSFPAGGTFPDFMVSVLSEDDTIIKNINPARISMKMWEAQSGRVTTFSCSKVKDDKEDGFFYFRDKVVPERVGTYMIQFTFAMDKTNMLNSEQIIIEVVPNDPVRLLPDSLPATPAVSNVRAQTSRTLVKDLYLHLMDEYNNHTGLDLVGKIIAKIKSPNEDFEIPQFQGKVNTVEFPLENGSAEINLVLAEDSPGRDSTEYILVFEPHLPALKKPLEPYCLSFMFYNDSKKQQLMATLTREKDQLSKSIDLYRKMFDTTNQLVAEMKCQVKEAETREAVLKNELKKHQIELPQTNTLQYVDSLLKKKMLEQEGVMKQPRRTCTLPNYPKGNQDILGKIAHLAQIEDNEAAKVISWHLASDMDCVVTLTTETARSIFDETQGRQQVLPLDSIYKKTLPDWSRPLPHLRNGRTLFRPIGNPVFARDLLTFPDNIEHCQTVFGMLLGDTIIIDNLDAANHYRKEVVKITHCPTLLTREGDRIRSNGKFGGLQNKAPPMDKLRGMVFGAPMPKLYSTISVQIDLLQQYRAAVIKFDSVNKDLDLHLQSLNTPEMQKRKQELAEQEKSLKLVKQKLGMTPALSDKGAESLLQPIILDISDTPIPPKRMRRDTVKKLYR
;
A
#
# COMPACT_ATOMS: atom_id res chain seq x y z
N MET A 1 71.92 -7.27 -30.11
CA MET A 1 72.42 -6.52 -28.94
C MET A 1 73.93 -6.66 -28.89
N LEU A 2 74.64 -5.71 -28.27
CA LEU A 2 76.08 -5.78 -28.03
C LEU A 2 76.37 -6.40 -26.66
N GLN A 3 77.50 -7.11 -26.57
CA GLN A 3 78.49 -7.07 -25.47
C GLN A 3 79.70 -7.91 -25.95
N SER A 4 80.81 -7.31 -26.38
CA SER A 4 81.88 -6.66 -25.58
C SER A 4 82.55 -7.67 -24.63
N ILE A 5 83.67 -8.28 -25.04
CA ILE A 5 85.04 -7.80 -24.79
C ILE A 5 85.50 -8.11 -23.36
N ASP A 6 86.63 -8.82 -23.23
CA ASP A 6 87.62 -8.45 -22.22
C ASP A 6 89.06 -8.84 -22.61
N THR A 7 90.03 -8.16 -21.99
CA THR A 7 91.50 -8.30 -22.16
C THR A 7 92.15 -8.21 -20.74
N PRO A 8 93.43 -7.86 -20.48
CA PRO A 8 94.71 -7.89 -21.22
C PRO A 8 95.84 -8.59 -20.39
N LEU A 9 97.13 -8.20 -20.60
CA LEU A 9 98.33 -8.36 -19.70
C LEU A 9 99.03 -9.75 -19.78
N VAL A 10 100.36 -9.97 -19.66
CA VAL A 10 101.62 -9.19 -19.38
C VAL A 10 102.82 -10.16 -19.64
N THR A 11 104.06 -9.88 -20.11
CA THR A 11 104.84 -8.70 -20.60
C THR A 11 106.05 -9.15 -21.48
N THR A 12 106.59 -8.21 -22.28
CA THR A 12 108.01 -7.74 -22.48
C THR A 12 109.22 -8.64 -22.02
N VAL A 13 110.46 -8.61 -22.55
CA VAL A 13 111.33 -7.56 -23.17
C VAL A 13 112.51 -8.14 -24.01
N TRP A 14 113.26 -7.25 -24.70
CA TRP A 14 114.69 -7.28 -25.14
C TRP A 14 115.03 -7.57 -26.62
N SER A 15 116.18 -7.01 -27.03
CA SER A 15 116.59 -6.82 -28.44
C SER A 15 118.11 -6.91 -28.65
N CYS A 16 118.48 -7.37 -29.85
CA CYS A 16 119.69 -7.09 -30.63
C CYS A 16 121.13 -7.28 -30.07
N LEU A 17 121.93 -7.95 -30.93
CA LEU A 17 123.31 -7.65 -31.37
C LEU A 17 124.55 -8.36 -30.76
N LEU A 18 125.46 -8.63 -31.71
CA LEU A 18 126.92 -8.86 -31.66
C LEU A 18 127.51 -10.30 -31.64
N VAL A 19 128.27 -10.52 -32.72
CA VAL A 19 129.18 -11.60 -33.14
C VAL A 19 130.58 -11.26 -32.58
N PRO A 20 131.48 -12.19 -32.11
CA PRO A 20 132.35 -12.94 -33.05
C PRO A 20 133.04 -14.25 -32.59
N LYS A 21 133.55 -15.01 -33.60
CA LYS A 21 134.81 -15.82 -33.64
C LYS A 21 134.80 -16.72 -34.89
N THR A 22 135.87 -17.01 -35.63
CA THR A 22 137.23 -16.42 -35.71
C THR A 22 137.85 -16.81 -37.08
N SER A 23 138.87 -16.09 -37.56
CA SER A 23 139.69 -16.48 -38.72
C SER A 23 141.17 -16.61 -38.34
N LYS A 24 141.89 -17.60 -38.92
CA LYS A 24 143.35 -17.61 -39.20
C LYS A 24 143.84 -18.96 -39.76
N GLY A 25 144.91 -18.91 -40.56
CA GLY A 25 145.61 -20.07 -41.15
C GLY A 25 145.04 -20.46 -42.54
N SER A 26 145.83 -20.67 -43.59
CA SER A 26 147.30 -20.53 -43.77
C SER A 26 147.60 -20.05 -45.20
N VAL A 27 148.37 -18.96 -45.37
CA VAL A 27 149.78 -18.95 -45.83
C VAL A 27 149.99 -19.47 -47.26
N GLU A 28 150.55 -18.61 -48.11
CA GLU A 28 150.93 -18.89 -49.50
C GLU A 28 152.13 -19.84 -49.61
N TRP A 29 152.09 -20.75 -50.58
CA TRP A 29 153.28 -21.23 -51.30
C TRP A 29 152.89 -21.49 -52.77
N PRO A 30 153.55 -20.88 -53.76
CA PRO A 30 153.17 -21.01 -55.17
C PRO A 30 153.66 -22.33 -55.79
N GLY A 31 152.74 -23.27 -56.01
CA GLY A 31 152.90 -24.43 -56.90
C GLY A 31 152.12 -24.25 -58.21
N PHE A 32 152.66 -24.70 -59.33
CA PHE A 32 152.08 -24.52 -60.66
C PHE A 32 150.86 -25.44 -60.93
N THR A 33 149.67 -24.86 -61.19
CA THR A 33 148.55 -25.49 -61.93
C THR A 33 147.72 -24.42 -62.67
N GLY A 34 147.27 -24.70 -63.89
CA GLY A 34 146.42 -23.80 -64.70
C GLY A 34 144.91 -24.03 -64.53
N LYS A 35 144.08 -23.05 -64.93
CA LYS A 35 142.60 -23.15 -64.89
C LYS A 35 141.99 -23.80 -66.14
N GLY A 36 140.89 -24.54 -65.96
CA GLY A 36 140.17 -25.23 -67.02
C GLY A 36 139.09 -24.40 -67.74
N LYS A 37 138.45 -25.04 -68.74
CA LYS A 37 137.27 -24.49 -69.44
C LYS A 37 135.98 -24.79 -68.66
N PRO A 38 134.92 -23.97 -68.77
CA PRO A 38 133.62 -24.26 -68.18
C PRO A 38 133.05 -25.59 -68.70
N GLU A 39 132.57 -26.42 -67.78
CA GLU A 39 132.04 -27.75 -68.07
C GLU A 39 130.58 -27.93 -67.61
N LYS A 40 130.15 -27.20 -66.56
CA LYS A 40 128.80 -27.26 -65.97
C LYS A 40 128.34 -25.97 -65.27
N PHE A 41 127.09 -25.92 -64.83
CA PHE A 41 126.50 -24.77 -64.11
C PHE A 41 125.48 -25.16 -63.03
N LEU A 42 125.17 -24.20 -62.15
CA LEU A 42 124.14 -24.27 -61.12
C LEU A 42 123.29 -22.98 -61.11
N VAL A 43 122.00 -23.08 -60.79
CA VAL A 43 121.08 -21.95 -60.60
C VAL A 43 121.17 -21.43 -59.16
N GLY A 44 121.28 -20.11 -59.00
CA GLY A 44 121.29 -19.43 -57.71
C GLY A 44 119.91 -19.21 -57.10
N LEU A 45 119.85 -18.49 -55.97
CA LEU A 45 118.60 -18.21 -55.26
C LEU A 45 117.62 -17.40 -56.12
N LEU A 46 116.33 -17.70 -56.01
CA LEU A 46 115.24 -17.03 -56.74
C LEU A 46 114.34 -16.21 -55.81
N GLU A 47 114.02 -14.99 -56.23
CA GLU A 47 113.03 -14.14 -55.56
C GLU A 47 111.61 -14.58 -55.93
N LEU A 48 110.74 -14.74 -54.92
CA LEU A 48 109.37 -15.23 -55.03
C LEU A 48 108.38 -14.18 -54.47
N PRO A 49 107.12 -14.14 -54.92
CA PRO A 49 106.43 -15.09 -55.80
C PRO A 49 106.41 -14.68 -57.29
N PHE A 50 106.39 -15.67 -58.18
CA PHE A 50 106.16 -15.44 -59.62
C PHE A 50 104.66 -15.36 -59.95
N ARG A 51 104.30 -14.58 -60.96
CA ARG A 51 102.93 -14.46 -61.49
C ARG A 51 102.87 -14.67 -62.99
N ILE A 52 101.78 -15.25 -63.47
CA ILE A 52 101.49 -15.36 -64.91
C ILE A 52 101.47 -13.95 -65.54
N GLY A 53 102.19 -13.79 -66.66
CA GLY A 53 102.33 -12.51 -67.38
C GLY A 53 103.34 -11.51 -66.79
N VAL A 54 103.99 -11.79 -65.66
CA VAL A 54 104.95 -10.87 -65.01
C VAL A 54 106.39 -11.38 -65.21
N PRO A 55 107.34 -10.53 -65.67
CA PRO A 55 108.73 -10.93 -65.88
C PRO A 55 109.53 -11.07 -64.57
N PHE A 56 110.42 -12.05 -64.52
CA PHE A 56 111.40 -12.29 -63.44
C PHE A 56 112.81 -12.58 -63.98
N SER A 57 113.78 -12.92 -63.13
CA SER A 57 115.17 -13.23 -63.51
C SER A 57 115.69 -14.48 -62.81
N ILE A 58 116.69 -15.15 -63.41
CA ILE A 58 117.27 -16.41 -62.94
C ILE A 58 118.81 -16.29 -62.92
N PRO A 59 119.48 -16.31 -61.75
CA PRO A 59 120.93 -16.26 -61.65
C PRO A 59 121.59 -17.63 -61.86
N LEU A 60 122.82 -17.63 -62.39
CA LEU A 60 123.57 -18.81 -62.81
C LEU A 60 125.06 -18.71 -62.39
N GLU A 61 125.61 -19.80 -61.87
CA GLU A 61 127.02 -19.96 -61.48
C GLU A 61 127.67 -21.09 -62.28
N LEU A 62 128.92 -20.92 -62.72
CA LEU A 62 129.59 -21.80 -63.70
C LEU A 62 130.88 -22.42 -63.13
N GLN A 63 131.13 -23.69 -63.44
CA GLN A 63 132.27 -24.47 -62.92
C GLN A 63 133.06 -25.16 -64.04
N ASP A 64 134.37 -25.31 -63.84
CA ASP A 64 135.26 -26.12 -64.70
C ASP A 64 135.21 -27.62 -64.34
N GLU A 65 135.96 -28.45 -65.08
CA GLU A 65 136.03 -29.91 -64.89
C GLU A 65 136.51 -30.34 -63.49
N PHE A 66 137.19 -29.44 -62.75
CA PHE A 66 137.64 -29.64 -61.37
C PHE A 66 136.68 -29.04 -60.34
N GLY A 67 135.55 -28.48 -60.77
CA GLY A 67 134.54 -27.85 -59.91
C GLY A 67 134.86 -26.39 -59.52
N HIS A 68 135.92 -25.79 -60.05
CA HIS A 68 136.30 -24.41 -59.69
C HIS A 68 135.45 -23.38 -60.46
N ALA A 69 135.09 -22.29 -59.77
CA ALA A 69 134.32 -21.21 -60.37
C ALA A 69 135.07 -20.57 -61.56
N THR A 70 134.38 -20.49 -62.69
CA THR A 70 134.92 -20.03 -63.98
C THR A 70 133.87 -19.21 -64.75
N HIS A 71 134.21 -18.75 -65.96
CA HIS A 71 133.40 -17.79 -66.72
C HIS A 71 133.18 -18.24 -68.17
N LEU A 72 132.02 -17.90 -68.74
CA LEU A 72 131.71 -18.17 -70.14
C LEU A 72 132.55 -17.28 -71.06
N THR A 73 133.39 -17.89 -71.90
CA THR A 73 134.18 -17.17 -72.90
C THR A 73 133.41 -16.84 -74.17
N ASN A 74 132.28 -17.53 -74.41
CA ASN A 74 131.43 -17.37 -75.59
C ASN A 74 130.01 -16.95 -75.17
N ARG A 75 129.28 -16.23 -76.05
CA ARG A 75 127.84 -16.00 -75.87
C ARG A 75 127.07 -17.31 -76.08
N ILE A 76 126.36 -17.78 -75.06
CA ILE A 76 125.41 -18.89 -75.12
C ILE A 76 124.00 -18.31 -74.96
N ARG A 77 123.05 -18.78 -75.78
CA ARG A 77 121.62 -18.49 -75.61
C ARG A 77 121.00 -19.62 -74.76
N PRO A 78 120.40 -19.33 -73.60
CA PRO A 78 119.76 -20.36 -72.79
C PRO A 78 118.46 -20.84 -73.46
N ILE A 79 118.02 -22.04 -73.11
CA ILE A 79 116.71 -22.59 -73.48
C ILE A 79 115.94 -22.90 -72.20
N LEU A 80 114.73 -22.36 -72.08
CA LEU A 80 113.84 -22.55 -70.93
C LEU A 80 112.61 -23.37 -71.32
N GLU A 81 112.43 -24.53 -70.67
CA GLU A 81 111.32 -25.47 -70.96
C GLU A 81 110.55 -25.79 -69.67
N ALA A 82 109.21 -25.70 -69.71
CA ALA A 82 108.35 -26.16 -68.62
C ALA A 82 107.00 -26.66 -69.16
N SER A 83 106.62 -27.90 -68.83
CA SER A 83 105.39 -28.51 -69.34
C SER A 83 104.14 -27.75 -68.89
N GLY A 84 103.38 -27.23 -69.85
CA GLY A 84 102.17 -26.43 -69.59
C GLY A 84 102.40 -24.92 -69.38
N LEU A 85 103.60 -24.41 -69.66
CA LEU A 85 103.91 -22.99 -69.71
C LEU A 85 104.57 -22.61 -71.04
N THR A 86 104.17 -21.47 -71.59
CA THR A 86 104.95 -20.78 -72.62
C THR A 86 105.86 -19.78 -71.93
N LEU A 87 107.17 -19.97 -72.09
CA LEU A 87 108.21 -19.13 -71.49
C LEU A 87 108.88 -18.24 -72.55
N LYS A 88 109.24 -17.02 -72.16
CA LYS A 88 110.08 -16.10 -72.93
C LYS A 88 111.12 -15.49 -72.00
N HIS A 89 112.30 -15.12 -72.49
CA HIS A 89 113.37 -14.50 -71.73
C HIS A 89 114.29 -13.68 -72.64
N ASP A 90 115.15 -12.87 -72.03
CA ASP A 90 116.22 -12.11 -72.71
C ASP A 90 117.52 -12.93 -72.82
N ASP A 91 118.48 -12.46 -73.61
CA ASP A 91 119.78 -13.12 -73.81
C ASP A 91 120.77 -12.88 -72.65
N ILE A 92 121.68 -13.84 -72.42
CA ILE A 92 122.67 -13.79 -71.33
C ILE A 92 123.81 -12.79 -71.65
N PRO A 93 124.16 -11.86 -70.74
CA PRO A 93 125.35 -11.03 -70.85
C PRO A 93 126.62 -11.80 -70.44
N VAL A 94 127.71 -11.62 -71.19
CA VAL A 94 129.03 -12.18 -70.86
C VAL A 94 129.68 -11.33 -69.75
N ALA A 95 129.55 -11.78 -68.51
CA ALA A 95 130.09 -11.14 -67.32
C ALA A 95 130.51 -12.19 -66.27
N THR A 96 131.24 -11.77 -65.24
CA THR A 96 131.74 -12.65 -64.16
C THR A 96 130.64 -13.26 -63.27
N LYS A 97 129.40 -12.76 -63.37
CA LYS A 97 128.18 -13.41 -62.85
C LYS A 97 127.14 -13.50 -63.97
N CYS A 98 126.56 -14.67 -64.15
CA CYS A 98 125.65 -14.98 -65.25
C CYS A 98 124.19 -14.89 -64.77
N VAL A 99 123.30 -14.23 -65.52
CA VAL A 99 121.88 -14.07 -65.13
C VAL A 99 121.00 -14.01 -66.37
N ILE A 100 119.95 -14.84 -66.44
CA ILE A 100 118.86 -14.73 -67.42
C ILE A 100 117.87 -13.66 -66.92
N LYS A 101 117.51 -12.71 -67.77
CA LYS A 101 116.52 -11.64 -67.45
C LYS A 101 115.25 -11.79 -68.29
N GLY A 102 114.21 -11.03 -67.93
CA GLY A 102 112.96 -10.93 -68.70
C GLY A 102 112.09 -12.20 -68.70
N VAL A 103 112.35 -13.17 -67.83
CA VAL A 103 111.71 -14.49 -67.83
C VAL A 103 110.21 -14.33 -67.54
N THR A 104 109.38 -14.49 -68.56
CA THR A 104 107.93 -14.28 -68.50
C THR A 104 107.21 -15.58 -68.81
N ALA A 105 106.29 -16.00 -67.93
CA ALA A 105 105.52 -17.23 -68.08
C ALA A 105 104.04 -16.94 -68.41
N LYS A 106 103.48 -17.65 -69.40
CA LYS A 106 102.04 -17.70 -69.68
C LYS A 106 101.53 -19.15 -69.65
N GLY A 107 100.34 -19.37 -69.09
CA GLY A 107 99.77 -20.71 -68.93
C GLY A 107 98.70 -20.77 -67.83
N CYS A 108 98.11 -21.96 -67.64
CA CYS A 108 97.01 -22.15 -66.69
C CYS A 108 97.48 -22.70 -65.34
N VAL A 109 97.11 -21.98 -64.27
CA VAL A 109 97.41 -22.28 -62.86
C VAL A 109 96.24 -22.91 -62.09
N ASN A 110 95.07 -23.04 -62.72
CA ASN A 110 93.85 -23.72 -62.23
C ASN A 110 93.20 -23.15 -60.94
N SER A 111 93.90 -22.35 -60.14
CA SER A 111 93.43 -21.83 -58.85
C SER A 111 94.09 -20.50 -58.49
N CYS A 112 93.38 -19.66 -57.74
CA CYS A 112 93.91 -18.41 -57.18
C CYS A 112 95.16 -18.60 -56.30
N GLN A 113 95.35 -19.79 -55.71
CA GLN A 113 96.54 -20.12 -54.91
C GLN A 113 97.80 -20.43 -55.73
N GLY A 114 97.69 -20.51 -57.06
CA GLY A 114 98.82 -20.78 -57.95
C GLY A 114 99.35 -22.22 -57.93
N LYS A 115 100.16 -22.56 -58.92
CA LYS A 115 100.56 -23.94 -59.29
C LYS A 115 102.07 -24.08 -59.40
N ASN A 116 102.58 -25.25 -59.03
CA ASN A 116 104.00 -25.60 -59.14
C ASN A 116 104.31 -26.18 -60.53
N PHE A 117 105.45 -25.79 -61.10
CA PHE A 117 105.97 -26.29 -62.37
C PHE A 117 107.46 -26.65 -62.24
N ASN A 118 107.89 -27.67 -62.99
CA ASN A 118 109.31 -27.97 -63.16
C ASN A 118 109.83 -27.13 -64.34
N LEU A 119 110.81 -26.27 -64.10
CA LEU A 119 111.51 -25.47 -65.11
C LEU A 119 112.86 -26.12 -65.41
N LYS A 120 113.03 -26.62 -66.63
CA LYS A 120 114.30 -27.07 -67.19
C LYS A 120 115.01 -25.88 -67.86
N ILE A 121 116.31 -25.77 -67.61
CA ILE A 121 117.19 -24.70 -68.07
C ILE A 121 118.36 -25.39 -68.78
N THR A 122 118.62 -25.01 -70.03
CA THR A 122 119.70 -25.59 -70.85
C THR A 122 120.67 -24.49 -71.30
N LEU A 123 121.97 -24.70 -71.14
CA LEU A 123 123.07 -23.85 -71.61
C LEU A 123 123.91 -24.61 -72.66
N PRO A 124 123.45 -24.68 -73.92
CA PRO A 124 124.06 -25.54 -74.94
C PRO A 124 125.52 -25.17 -75.22
N GLY A 125 126.40 -26.17 -75.17
CA GLY A 125 127.86 -26.02 -75.32
C GLY A 125 128.67 -26.33 -74.06
N LEU A 126 128.01 -26.56 -72.92
CA LEU A 126 128.58 -27.23 -71.75
C LEU A 126 128.46 -28.76 -71.88
N LYS A 127 129.06 -29.51 -70.95
CA LYS A 127 129.09 -30.99 -70.95
C LYS A 127 128.02 -31.57 -70.03
N GLU A 128 127.79 -30.92 -68.88
CA GLU A 128 126.53 -30.99 -68.14
C GLU A 128 125.74 -29.72 -68.47
N ASP A 129 124.98 -29.75 -69.58
CA ASP A 129 124.35 -28.56 -70.18
C ASP A 129 122.97 -28.22 -69.63
N THR A 130 122.42 -29.02 -68.71
CA THR A 130 121.01 -28.96 -68.31
C THR A 130 120.85 -29.00 -66.78
N GLN A 131 120.01 -28.13 -66.22
CA GLN A 131 119.52 -28.22 -64.83
C GLN A 131 118.00 -28.08 -64.77
N VAL A 132 117.35 -28.67 -63.75
CA VAL A 132 115.90 -28.58 -63.53
C VAL A 132 115.60 -28.08 -62.11
N ILE A 133 114.73 -27.08 -62.00
CA ILE A 133 114.30 -26.45 -60.74
C ILE A 133 112.77 -26.44 -60.62
N LYS A 134 112.23 -26.17 -59.43
CA LYS A 134 110.78 -26.02 -59.20
C LYS A 134 110.43 -24.56 -58.94
N ILE A 135 109.43 -24.05 -59.66
CA ILE A 135 108.90 -22.69 -59.50
C ILE A 135 107.39 -22.74 -59.24
N ARG A 136 106.86 -21.78 -58.47
CA ARG A 136 105.41 -21.62 -58.24
C ARG A 136 104.91 -20.34 -58.88
N LEU A 137 103.89 -20.44 -59.72
CA LEU A 137 103.25 -19.33 -60.41
C LEU A 137 101.83 -19.11 -59.88
N GLN A 138 101.55 -17.88 -59.43
CA GLN A 138 100.21 -17.38 -59.11
C GLN A 138 99.54 -16.78 -60.36
N PRO A 139 98.21 -16.57 -60.38
CA PRO A 139 97.55 -15.86 -61.49
C PRO A 139 98.12 -14.48 -61.76
N GLY A 140 97.91 -14.01 -62.99
CA GLY A 140 98.21 -12.65 -63.40
C GLY A 140 97.22 -11.61 -62.85
N PRO A 141 97.43 -10.32 -63.15
CA PRO A 141 96.45 -9.28 -62.86
C PRO A 141 95.14 -9.50 -63.64
N PRO A 142 94.00 -9.02 -63.11
CA PRO A 142 92.69 -9.14 -63.75
C PRO A 142 92.63 -8.44 -65.12
N ARG A 143 91.96 -9.10 -66.07
CA ARG A 143 91.79 -8.67 -67.48
C ARG A 143 90.41 -8.91 -68.06
N GLN A 144 89.61 -9.82 -67.49
CA GLN A 144 88.29 -10.16 -68.01
C GLN A 144 87.29 -10.40 -66.87
N LEU A 145 86.04 -9.99 -67.09
CA LEU A 145 84.88 -10.35 -66.27
C LEU A 145 84.01 -11.34 -67.05
N LYS A 146 83.55 -12.41 -66.40
CA LYS A 146 82.55 -13.34 -66.92
C LYS A 146 81.32 -13.33 -66.01
N VAL A 147 80.13 -13.39 -66.61
CA VAL A 147 78.84 -13.33 -65.90
C VAL A 147 77.90 -14.42 -66.41
N LYS A 148 77.44 -15.28 -65.49
CA LYS A 148 76.48 -16.35 -65.73
C LYS A 148 75.08 -15.93 -65.22
N PRO A 149 73.97 -16.37 -65.86
CA PRO A 149 73.89 -17.29 -67.01
C PRO A 149 74.55 -16.76 -68.29
N ASP A 150 75.14 -17.65 -69.09
CA ASP A 150 75.88 -17.26 -70.31
C ASP A 150 74.95 -16.65 -71.39
N SER A 151 73.64 -16.93 -71.35
CA SER A 151 72.59 -16.33 -72.21
C SER A 151 72.63 -14.79 -72.23
N GLU A 152 72.46 -14.19 -73.41
CA GLU A 152 72.43 -12.71 -73.57
C GLU A 152 71.09 -12.08 -73.19
N ILE A 153 69.97 -12.80 -73.38
CA ILE A 153 68.61 -12.34 -73.09
C ILE A 153 68.01 -13.19 -71.98
N LEU A 154 67.51 -12.55 -70.93
CA LEU A 154 66.77 -13.15 -69.81
C LEU A 154 65.30 -12.71 -69.82
N LYS A 155 64.40 -13.52 -69.27
CA LYS A 155 62.98 -13.18 -69.05
C LYS A 155 62.70 -13.17 -67.56
N ILE A 156 62.07 -12.10 -67.07
CA ILE A 156 61.85 -11.81 -65.64
C ILE A 156 60.43 -11.23 -65.50
N GLU A 157 59.73 -11.47 -64.39
CA GLU A 157 58.39 -10.88 -64.12
C GLU A 157 58.52 -9.63 -63.23
N ASN A 158 57.66 -8.63 -63.47
CA ASN A 158 57.63 -7.38 -62.71
C ASN A 158 57.50 -7.63 -61.21
N GLY A 159 58.45 -7.17 -60.41
CA GLY A 159 58.49 -7.38 -58.96
C GLY A 159 59.32 -8.58 -58.48
N THR A 160 60.11 -9.23 -59.35
CA THR A 160 61.00 -10.35 -58.96
C THR A 160 62.48 -9.95 -58.89
N ALA A 161 63.28 -10.64 -58.06
CA ALA A 161 64.74 -10.45 -57.93
C ALA A 161 65.50 -11.62 -58.57
N PHE A 162 66.64 -11.36 -59.22
CA PHE A 162 67.36 -12.37 -60.01
C PHE A 162 68.86 -12.42 -59.68
N PRO A 163 69.43 -13.59 -59.32
CA PRO A 163 70.85 -13.72 -59.01
C PRO A 163 71.72 -13.96 -60.26
N PHE A 164 72.90 -13.35 -60.29
CA PHE A 164 73.95 -13.56 -61.30
C PHE A 164 75.21 -14.12 -60.65
N GLN A 165 75.94 -15.03 -61.30
CA GLN A 165 77.26 -15.47 -60.82
C GLN A 165 78.35 -14.74 -61.61
N VAL A 166 79.32 -14.16 -60.91
CA VAL A 166 80.42 -13.38 -61.51
C VAL A 166 81.79 -14.05 -61.28
N GLU A 167 82.67 -13.97 -62.27
CA GLU A 167 84.02 -14.56 -62.28
C GLU A 167 85.03 -13.55 -62.88
N VAL A 168 86.10 -13.23 -62.16
CA VAL A 168 87.16 -12.29 -62.56
C VAL A 168 88.41 -13.08 -62.94
N LEU A 169 88.88 -12.89 -64.18
CA LEU A 169 89.91 -13.71 -64.82
C LEU A 169 91.15 -12.89 -65.22
N ASP A 170 92.32 -13.53 -65.21
CA ASP A 170 93.57 -12.97 -65.74
C ASP A 170 93.70 -13.10 -67.28
N GLU A 171 94.80 -12.59 -67.85
CA GLU A 171 95.08 -12.65 -69.30
C GLU A 171 95.19 -14.07 -69.88
N SER A 172 95.27 -15.10 -69.03
CA SER A 172 95.33 -16.52 -69.41
C SER A 172 94.07 -17.29 -68.99
N GLY A 173 92.99 -16.59 -68.60
CA GLY A 173 91.71 -17.18 -68.22
C GLY A 173 91.67 -17.81 -66.82
N ASN A 174 92.69 -17.60 -65.98
CA ASN A 174 92.68 -18.09 -64.60
C ASN A 174 91.84 -17.18 -63.71
N ILE A 175 91.02 -17.74 -62.81
CA ILE A 175 90.36 -16.95 -61.76
C ILE A 175 91.44 -16.28 -60.90
N THR A 176 91.39 -14.96 -60.80
CA THR A 176 92.39 -14.14 -60.11
C THR A 176 91.77 -13.35 -58.96
N ALA A 177 92.56 -13.17 -57.90
CA ALA A 177 92.15 -12.55 -56.66
C ALA A 177 93.19 -11.51 -56.25
N GLN A 178 92.74 -10.29 -55.99
CA GLN A 178 93.50 -9.19 -55.43
C GLN A 178 92.57 -8.32 -54.57
N PRO A 179 93.09 -7.47 -53.68
CA PRO A 179 92.26 -6.54 -52.92
C PRO A 179 91.38 -5.65 -53.82
N GLU A 180 90.20 -5.29 -53.32
CA GLU A 180 89.25 -4.34 -53.90
C GLU A 180 88.60 -4.76 -55.24
N LEU A 181 88.45 -6.07 -55.51
CA LEU A 181 87.68 -6.57 -56.66
C LEU A 181 86.15 -6.50 -56.42
N ILE A 182 85.61 -5.30 -56.32
CA ILE A 182 84.17 -5.07 -56.18
C ILE A 182 83.49 -4.99 -57.57
N VAL A 183 82.51 -5.87 -57.80
CA VAL A 183 81.73 -5.96 -59.04
C VAL A 183 80.33 -5.39 -58.80
N HIS A 184 79.89 -4.45 -59.64
CA HIS A 184 78.55 -3.87 -59.59
C HIS A 184 77.75 -4.21 -60.85
N CYS A 185 76.44 -4.42 -60.69
CA CYS A 185 75.48 -4.44 -61.79
C CYS A 185 74.51 -3.27 -61.68
N LYS A 186 74.40 -2.46 -62.73
CA LYS A 186 73.42 -1.38 -62.88
C LYS A 186 72.39 -1.78 -63.92
N PHE A 187 71.10 -1.71 -63.58
CA PHE A 187 70.03 -1.89 -64.55
C PHE A 187 69.64 -0.54 -65.17
N LEU A 188 69.38 -0.54 -66.48
CA LEU A 188 69.07 0.65 -67.29
C LEU A 188 67.83 0.38 -68.15
N GLY A 189 66.93 1.36 -68.30
CA GLY A 189 65.72 1.25 -69.14
C GLY A 189 64.40 1.62 -68.45
N ALA A 190 64.44 1.99 -67.18
CA ALA A 190 63.35 2.59 -66.41
C ALA A 190 63.94 3.52 -65.33
N SER A 191 63.10 4.29 -64.63
CA SER A 191 63.48 5.00 -63.41
C SER A 191 63.60 4.03 -62.22
N ASP A 192 64.29 4.46 -61.16
CA ASP A 192 64.29 3.84 -59.82
C ASP A 192 64.69 2.36 -59.75
N LEU A 193 65.39 1.87 -60.77
CA LEU A 193 65.92 0.51 -60.84
C LEU A 193 67.04 0.28 -59.80
N PRO A 194 67.14 -0.92 -59.20
CA PRO A 194 68.16 -1.21 -58.20
C PRO A 194 69.57 -1.30 -58.80
N VAL A 195 70.56 -1.23 -57.92
CA VAL A 195 71.98 -1.55 -58.21
C VAL A 195 72.38 -2.71 -57.31
N TYR A 196 72.97 -3.76 -57.91
CA TYR A 196 73.54 -4.88 -57.15
C TYR A 196 75.05 -4.68 -57.02
N SER A 197 75.63 -5.12 -55.91
CA SER A 197 77.09 -5.10 -55.67
C SER A 197 77.56 -6.37 -54.97
N VAL A 198 78.79 -6.82 -55.28
CA VAL A 198 79.42 -7.95 -54.58
C VAL A 198 80.95 -7.81 -54.58
N ASP A 199 81.59 -8.20 -53.48
CA ASP A 199 83.05 -8.28 -53.37
C ASP A 199 83.56 -9.66 -53.83
N CYS A 200 84.57 -9.66 -54.69
CA CYS A 200 85.27 -10.85 -55.19
C CYS A 200 86.73 -10.93 -54.70
N SER A 201 87.20 -10.01 -53.85
CA SER A 201 88.63 -9.83 -53.50
C SER A 201 89.32 -11.10 -52.98
N ASN A 202 88.60 -11.92 -52.20
CA ASN A 202 89.16 -13.10 -51.54
C ASN A 202 89.24 -14.36 -52.42
N GLY A 203 88.67 -14.36 -53.63
CA GLY A 203 88.58 -15.59 -54.43
C GLY A 203 88.30 -15.45 -55.93
N GLY A 204 88.08 -14.23 -56.43
CA GLY A 204 87.83 -13.96 -57.85
C GLY A 204 86.45 -14.38 -58.38
N THR A 205 85.54 -14.88 -57.54
CA THR A 205 84.16 -15.21 -57.95
C THR A 205 83.18 -15.08 -56.79
N ASN A 206 81.93 -14.67 -57.08
CA ASN A 206 80.85 -14.56 -56.10
C ASN A 206 79.46 -14.54 -56.77
N ILE A 207 78.37 -14.50 -55.98
CA ILE A 207 76.98 -14.34 -56.47
C ILE A 207 76.49 -12.92 -56.19
N LEU A 208 76.00 -12.27 -57.24
CA LEU A 208 75.52 -10.89 -57.27
C LEU A 208 73.99 -10.86 -57.30
N THR A 209 73.36 -10.34 -56.26
CA THR A 209 71.89 -10.24 -56.10
C THR A 209 71.52 -9.03 -55.24
N GLY A 210 70.23 -8.71 -55.12
CA GLY A 210 69.74 -7.53 -54.41
C GLY A 210 68.23 -7.33 -54.53
N PRO A 211 67.70 -6.10 -54.42
CA PRO A 211 66.27 -5.81 -54.46
C PRO A 211 65.56 -6.25 -55.75
N VAL A 212 64.24 -6.39 -55.67
CA VAL A 212 63.39 -6.76 -56.82
C VAL A 212 63.46 -5.74 -57.95
N ILE A 213 63.37 -6.23 -59.19
CA ILE A 213 63.25 -5.40 -60.38
C ILE A 213 61.78 -5.09 -60.58
N HIS A 214 61.38 -3.86 -60.23
CA HIS A 214 60.02 -3.36 -60.39
C HIS A 214 60.00 -2.11 -61.27
N VAL A 215 59.02 -2.02 -62.17
CA VAL A 215 58.67 -0.79 -62.90
C VAL A 215 57.15 -0.63 -62.86
N GLN A 216 56.67 0.60 -62.75
CA GLN A 216 55.24 0.88 -62.61
C GLN A 216 54.53 0.92 -63.98
N ASN A 217 53.30 0.41 -64.03
CA ASN A 217 52.38 0.47 -65.18
C ASN A 217 52.84 -0.32 -66.42
N ILE A 218 53.42 -1.52 -66.25
CA ILE A 218 53.87 -2.34 -67.38
C ILE A 218 52.65 -3.02 -68.06
N LYS A 219 52.08 -2.39 -69.08
CA LYS A 219 51.00 -3.00 -69.89
C LYS A 219 51.48 -3.96 -70.98
N LYS A 220 52.78 -3.93 -71.31
CA LYS A 220 53.45 -4.79 -72.32
C LYS A 220 54.92 -4.96 -71.96
N ASP A 221 55.51 -6.09 -72.36
CA ASP A 221 56.89 -6.48 -72.06
C ASP A 221 57.91 -5.33 -72.27
N GLN A 222 58.60 -4.94 -71.19
CA GLN A 222 59.62 -3.89 -71.21
C GLN A 222 61.03 -4.49 -71.38
N ILE A 223 61.95 -3.73 -71.97
CA ILE A 223 63.35 -4.15 -72.16
C ILE A 223 64.27 -3.30 -71.28
N LEU A 224 65.03 -3.97 -70.42
CA LEU A 224 66.09 -3.39 -69.58
C LEU A 224 67.45 -3.94 -70.00
N LYS A 225 68.52 -3.20 -69.70
CA LYS A 225 69.92 -3.64 -69.83
C LYS A 225 70.57 -3.75 -68.46
N ALA A 226 71.22 -4.87 -68.18
CA ALA A 226 72.06 -5.09 -67.00
C ALA A 226 73.53 -4.92 -67.39
N ARG A 227 74.21 -3.92 -66.82
CA ARG A 227 75.63 -3.64 -67.08
C ARG A 227 76.48 -3.96 -65.85
N PHE A 228 77.42 -4.88 -66.01
CA PHE A 228 78.33 -5.40 -65.00
C PHE A 228 79.72 -4.79 -65.17
N GLU A 229 80.28 -4.17 -64.12
CA GLU A 229 81.59 -3.50 -64.15
C GLU A 229 82.35 -3.64 -62.84
N VAL A 230 83.69 -3.69 -62.91
CA VAL A 230 84.58 -3.77 -61.74
C VAL A 230 85.06 -2.36 -61.39
N LEU A 231 84.69 -1.85 -60.21
CA LEU A 231 84.87 -0.43 -59.88
C LEU A 231 86.34 0.01 -59.87
N ASN A 232 87.21 -0.79 -59.22
CA ASN A 232 88.59 -0.39 -58.94
C ASN A 232 89.61 -0.95 -59.95
N CYS A 233 89.15 -1.55 -61.06
CA CYS A 233 90.03 -2.12 -62.08
C CYS A 233 89.62 -1.75 -63.52
N LYS A 234 90.26 -0.72 -64.08
CA LYS A 234 90.00 -0.22 -65.45
C LYS A 234 90.53 -1.14 -66.55
N ASP A 235 91.40 -2.09 -66.22
CA ASP A 235 91.96 -3.10 -67.14
C ASP A 235 90.98 -4.22 -67.49
N VAL A 236 89.80 -4.26 -66.86
CA VAL A 236 88.72 -5.22 -67.11
C VAL A 236 87.55 -4.52 -67.83
N PRO A 237 87.16 -4.94 -69.05
CA PRO A 237 86.02 -4.36 -69.75
C PRO A 237 84.67 -4.77 -69.10
N PRO A 238 83.64 -3.90 -69.15
CA PRO A 238 82.31 -4.24 -68.63
C PRO A 238 81.59 -5.25 -69.53
N VAL A 239 80.64 -5.98 -68.94
CA VAL A 239 79.75 -6.93 -69.62
C VAL A 239 78.33 -6.39 -69.61
N GLU A 240 77.57 -6.55 -70.71
CA GLU A 240 76.14 -6.22 -70.75
C GLU A 240 75.27 -7.48 -70.99
N LYS A 241 74.05 -7.47 -70.44
CA LYS A 241 72.99 -8.47 -70.65
C LYS A 241 71.65 -7.75 -70.86
N ILE A 242 70.72 -8.38 -71.56
CA ILE A 242 69.37 -7.85 -71.81
C ILE A 242 68.36 -8.59 -70.94
N ILE A 243 67.46 -7.85 -70.30
CA ILE A 243 66.34 -8.38 -69.50
C ILE A 243 65.03 -7.98 -70.17
N LYS A 244 64.16 -8.94 -70.43
CA LYS A 244 62.78 -8.72 -70.85
C LYS A 244 61.87 -8.88 -69.63
N LEU A 245 61.33 -7.76 -69.15
CA LEU A 245 60.47 -7.68 -67.98
C LEU A 245 59.00 -7.81 -68.41
N LEU A 246 58.27 -8.78 -67.85
CA LEU A 246 56.88 -9.08 -68.18
C LEU A 246 55.91 -8.39 -67.20
N PRO A 247 54.71 -7.94 -67.63
CA PRO A 247 53.64 -7.48 -66.75
C PRO A 247 53.32 -8.48 -65.63
N SER A 248 52.98 -7.99 -64.44
CA SER A 248 52.60 -8.85 -63.32
C SER A 248 51.30 -9.61 -63.59
N SER A 249 51.29 -10.90 -63.24
CA SER A 249 50.12 -11.79 -63.29
C SER A 249 49.20 -11.69 -62.06
N HIS A 250 49.55 -10.89 -61.05
CA HIS A 250 48.78 -10.71 -59.82
C HIS A 250 47.58 -9.75 -59.98
N VAL A 251 46.61 -9.84 -59.05
CA VAL A 251 45.40 -8.98 -59.03
C VAL A 251 45.79 -7.52 -58.80
N ALA A 252 45.51 -6.65 -59.77
CA ALA A 252 45.81 -5.22 -59.74
C ALA A 252 44.55 -4.34 -59.64
N ARG A 253 43.37 -4.82 -60.04
CA ARG A 253 42.13 -4.04 -60.03
C ARG A 253 40.89 -4.88 -59.69
N LEU A 254 40.06 -4.35 -58.77
CA LEU A 254 38.73 -4.85 -58.44
C LEU A 254 37.66 -3.99 -59.13
N GLN A 255 36.57 -4.60 -59.59
CA GLN A 255 35.42 -3.90 -60.19
C GLN A 255 34.11 -4.43 -59.60
N VAL A 256 33.11 -3.57 -59.41
CA VAL A 256 31.82 -3.89 -58.81
C VAL A 256 30.67 -3.47 -59.74
N LEU A 257 29.64 -4.31 -59.83
CA LEU A 257 28.50 -4.19 -60.73
C LEU A 257 27.20 -4.49 -59.96
N SER A 258 26.09 -3.86 -60.36
CA SER A 258 24.75 -4.10 -59.83
C SER A 258 23.75 -4.40 -60.95
N MET A 259 23.00 -5.50 -60.84
CA MET A 259 22.01 -5.91 -61.84
C MET A 259 20.61 -5.32 -61.59
N ASN A 260 20.44 -4.03 -61.89
CA ASN A 260 19.10 -3.43 -61.99
C ASN A 260 18.43 -3.79 -63.33
N GLY A 261 17.86 -5.00 -63.40
CA GLY A 261 17.14 -5.52 -64.56
C GLY A 261 18.05 -6.10 -65.64
N GLN A 262 17.83 -5.73 -66.90
CA GLN A 262 18.60 -6.25 -68.06
C GLN A 262 19.95 -5.54 -68.29
N LYS A 263 20.30 -4.51 -67.51
CA LYS A 263 21.58 -3.80 -67.62
C LYS A 263 22.33 -3.87 -66.30
N ALA A 264 23.59 -4.30 -66.36
CA ALA A 264 24.51 -4.16 -65.25
C ALA A 264 25.02 -2.70 -65.18
N LEU A 265 24.89 -2.08 -64.01
CA LEU A 265 25.42 -0.75 -63.71
C LEU A 265 26.72 -0.91 -62.94
N GLN A 266 27.81 -0.27 -63.39
CA GLN A 266 29.06 -0.25 -62.65
C GLN A 266 28.94 0.66 -61.43
N ILE A 267 29.28 0.13 -60.26
CA ILE A 267 29.47 0.91 -59.04
C ILE A 267 30.95 1.28 -58.96
N LYS A 268 31.25 2.57 -58.88
CA LYS A 268 32.61 3.10 -58.67
C LYS A 268 32.89 3.23 -57.18
N HIS A 269 34.17 3.26 -56.84
CA HIS A 269 34.61 3.55 -55.48
C HIS A 269 34.11 4.97 -55.07
N GLN A 270 33.44 5.05 -53.92
CA GLN A 270 32.74 6.22 -53.34
C GLN A 270 31.43 6.67 -54.01
N ASP A 271 30.81 5.86 -54.88
CA ASP A 271 29.45 6.18 -55.40
C ASP A 271 28.38 6.19 -54.28
N GLU A 272 27.35 7.04 -54.43
CA GLU A 272 26.14 7.02 -53.60
C GLU A 272 24.95 6.45 -54.39
N ILE A 273 24.23 5.50 -53.78
CA ILE A 273 23.12 4.77 -54.41
C ILE A 273 21.83 5.00 -53.62
N SER A 274 20.81 5.59 -54.24
CA SER A 274 19.48 5.71 -53.66
C SER A 274 18.69 4.40 -53.82
N CYS A 275 18.05 3.95 -52.74
CA CYS A 275 17.20 2.75 -52.72
C CYS A 275 16.01 2.97 -51.78
N VAL A 276 14.87 2.32 -52.02
CA VAL A 276 13.70 2.45 -51.14
C VAL A 276 14.00 1.83 -49.77
N ALA A 277 13.60 2.52 -48.70
CA ALA A 277 13.81 2.10 -47.32
C ALA A 277 13.31 0.67 -47.07
N GLY A 278 14.10 -0.12 -46.33
CA GLY A 278 13.75 -1.51 -45.98
C GLY A 278 13.80 -2.55 -47.12
N GLN A 279 14.10 -2.16 -48.37
CA GLN A 279 14.33 -3.13 -49.45
C GLN A 279 15.68 -3.85 -49.32
N VAL A 280 15.93 -4.80 -50.22
CA VAL A 280 17.20 -5.56 -50.31
C VAL A 280 17.81 -5.34 -51.69
N MET A 281 19.02 -4.77 -51.72
CA MET A 281 19.84 -4.68 -52.92
C MET A 281 20.54 -6.03 -53.11
N ASN A 282 20.17 -6.75 -54.16
CA ASN A 282 20.67 -8.08 -54.49
C ASN A 282 21.40 -8.10 -55.84
N LYS A 283 22.00 -9.24 -56.20
CA LYS A 283 22.74 -9.45 -57.47
C LYS A 283 23.86 -8.42 -57.69
N LEU A 284 24.60 -8.12 -56.62
CA LEU A 284 25.87 -7.43 -56.71
C LEU A 284 26.92 -8.41 -57.24
N ILE A 285 27.68 -8.00 -58.26
CA ILE A 285 28.70 -8.81 -58.93
C ILE A 285 30.06 -8.11 -58.76
N PHE A 286 31.14 -8.88 -58.61
CA PHE A 286 32.52 -8.37 -58.63
C PHE A 286 33.37 -9.11 -59.67
N GLN A 287 34.38 -8.41 -60.20
CA GLN A 287 35.37 -8.94 -61.14
C GLN A 287 36.78 -8.49 -60.75
N MET A 288 37.79 -9.27 -61.11
CA MET A 288 39.21 -9.02 -60.81
C MET A 288 40.04 -8.97 -62.10
N TYR A 289 41.02 -8.07 -62.17
CA TYR A 289 41.90 -7.91 -63.33
C TYR A 289 43.38 -7.76 -62.91
N ASP A 290 44.30 -8.17 -63.78
CA ASP A 290 45.76 -8.05 -63.59
C ASP A 290 46.35 -6.71 -64.10
N GLU A 291 47.68 -6.54 -64.00
CA GLU A 291 48.40 -5.33 -64.47
C GLU A 291 48.21 -5.07 -65.98
N ALA A 292 47.92 -6.12 -66.75
CA ALA A 292 47.66 -6.08 -68.20
C ALA A 292 46.17 -5.98 -68.56
N GLU A 293 45.30 -5.68 -67.59
CA GLU A 293 43.82 -5.58 -67.73
C GLU A 293 43.12 -6.88 -68.15
N ARG A 294 43.77 -8.05 -68.02
CA ARG A 294 43.16 -9.36 -68.28
C ARG A 294 42.31 -9.78 -67.09
N GLU A 295 41.14 -10.36 -67.34
CA GLU A 295 40.25 -10.84 -66.28
C GLU A 295 40.83 -12.10 -65.61
N ILE A 296 40.90 -12.09 -64.28
CA ILE A 296 41.42 -13.20 -63.47
C ILE A 296 40.24 -14.06 -63.00
N PRO A 297 40.19 -15.36 -63.33
CA PRO A 297 39.14 -16.24 -62.84
C PRO A 297 39.21 -16.38 -61.32
N ILE A 298 38.07 -16.24 -60.65
CA ILE A 298 37.98 -16.30 -59.19
C ILE A 298 38.23 -17.76 -58.74
N THR A 299 39.40 -18.00 -58.15
CA THR A 299 39.74 -19.29 -57.54
C THR A 299 39.35 -19.32 -56.06
N ALA A 300 39.24 -20.51 -55.46
CA ALA A 300 38.87 -20.63 -54.04
C ALA A 300 39.82 -19.87 -53.10
N ALA A 301 41.13 -19.87 -53.42
CA ALA A 301 42.15 -19.14 -52.68
C ALA A 301 42.05 -17.61 -52.86
N ALA A 302 41.47 -17.12 -53.97
CA ALA A 302 41.17 -15.70 -54.14
C ALA A 302 39.85 -15.31 -53.46
N ALA A 303 38.84 -16.19 -53.48
CA ALA A 303 37.57 -15.98 -52.78
C ALA A 303 37.74 -15.84 -51.26
N GLU A 304 38.61 -16.64 -50.62
CA GLU A 304 38.91 -16.50 -49.18
C GLU A 304 39.59 -15.18 -48.80
N LYS A 305 40.22 -14.49 -49.76
CA LYS A 305 40.89 -13.19 -49.57
C LYS A 305 39.93 -11.99 -49.63
N ILE A 306 38.65 -12.22 -49.98
CA ILE A 306 37.61 -11.19 -50.09
C ILE A 306 36.83 -11.05 -48.80
N LYS A 307 36.64 -9.81 -48.33
CA LYS A 307 35.84 -9.48 -47.15
C LYS A 307 34.93 -8.29 -47.42
N VAL A 308 33.71 -8.33 -46.88
CA VAL A 308 32.72 -7.24 -46.93
C VAL A 308 32.32 -6.79 -45.52
N ASN A 309 32.02 -5.51 -45.32
CA ASN A 309 31.71 -4.99 -43.99
C ASN A 309 30.23 -5.18 -43.54
N TRP A 310 29.30 -5.51 -44.45
CA TRP A 310 27.86 -5.53 -44.15
C TRP A 310 27.31 -6.90 -43.71
N THR A 311 28.06 -7.99 -43.88
CA THR A 311 27.73 -9.33 -43.34
C THR A 311 28.98 -10.07 -42.84
N PRO A 312 28.95 -10.70 -41.65
CA PRO A 312 30.03 -11.55 -41.15
C PRO A 312 29.99 -12.98 -41.71
N LYS A 313 28.93 -13.35 -42.42
CA LYS A 313 28.79 -14.64 -43.11
C LYS A 313 28.71 -14.37 -44.61
N ILE A 314 29.67 -14.94 -45.34
CA ILE A 314 29.77 -14.84 -46.79
C ILE A 314 29.71 -16.28 -47.34
N ASP A 315 28.92 -16.49 -48.38
CA ASP A 315 28.83 -17.79 -49.05
C ASP A 315 30.01 -17.95 -50.02
N ARG A 316 30.72 -19.08 -49.90
CA ARG A 316 31.88 -19.40 -50.73
C ARG A 316 31.49 -19.75 -52.16
N GLU A 317 30.35 -20.41 -52.35
CA GLU A 317 29.87 -20.81 -53.68
C GLU A 317 29.39 -19.60 -54.48
N LEU A 318 28.80 -18.60 -53.81
CA LEU A 318 28.42 -17.34 -54.44
C LEU A 318 29.65 -16.48 -54.79
N LEU A 319 30.66 -16.37 -53.91
CA LEU A 319 31.90 -15.66 -54.24
C LEU A 319 32.62 -16.28 -55.45
N MET A 320 32.65 -17.61 -55.56
CA MET A 320 33.21 -18.33 -56.71
C MET A 320 32.47 -18.05 -58.02
N GLN A 321 31.21 -17.62 -57.96
CA GLN A 321 30.40 -17.17 -59.10
C GLN A 321 30.51 -15.65 -59.35
N GLY A 322 31.39 -14.95 -58.63
CA GLY A 322 31.51 -13.49 -58.69
C GLY A 322 30.39 -12.72 -57.99
N LEU A 323 29.55 -13.38 -57.19
CA LEU A 323 28.42 -12.75 -56.51
C LEU A 323 28.80 -12.28 -55.09
N LEU A 324 28.47 -11.02 -54.77
CA LEU A 324 28.58 -10.46 -53.42
C LEU A 324 27.28 -10.66 -52.63
N PRO A 325 27.32 -10.75 -51.28
CA PRO A 325 26.13 -10.90 -50.47
C PRO A 325 25.18 -9.69 -50.52
N ASP A 326 23.88 -9.95 -50.50
CA ASP A 326 22.82 -8.95 -50.47
C ASP A 326 22.99 -7.86 -49.39
N VAL A 327 22.77 -6.61 -49.77
CA VAL A 327 22.78 -5.44 -48.88
C VAL A 327 21.35 -5.10 -48.46
N LYS A 328 21.03 -5.25 -47.18
CA LYS A 328 19.75 -4.77 -46.61
C LYS A 328 19.79 -3.25 -46.46
N VAL A 329 18.88 -2.56 -47.13
CA VAL A 329 18.70 -1.10 -47.05
C VAL A 329 18.10 -0.75 -45.68
N PRO A 330 18.61 0.27 -44.95
CA PRO A 330 18.02 0.67 -43.68
C PRO A 330 16.57 1.14 -43.82
N THR A 331 15.80 1.02 -42.73
CA THR A 331 14.36 1.36 -42.72
C THR A 331 14.08 2.83 -42.45
N SER A 332 15.06 3.62 -42.00
CA SER A 332 14.91 5.08 -41.86
C SER A 332 15.72 5.84 -42.90
N VAL A 333 15.12 6.85 -43.52
CA VAL A 333 15.76 7.75 -44.50
C VAL A 333 16.92 8.59 -43.95
N LYS A 334 17.19 8.52 -42.64
CA LYS A 334 18.32 9.16 -41.98
C LYS A 334 19.57 8.26 -41.90
N ASP A 335 19.40 6.95 -42.05
CA ASP A 335 20.43 5.96 -41.80
C ASP A 335 21.10 5.57 -43.12
N ALA A 336 22.17 6.25 -43.51
CA ALA A 336 22.97 5.87 -44.67
C ALA A 336 23.87 4.66 -44.34
N ARG A 337 23.99 3.69 -45.27
CA ARG A 337 24.78 2.47 -45.07
C ARG A 337 26.03 2.44 -45.96
N TYR A 338 27.18 2.67 -45.34
CA TYR A 338 28.48 2.53 -45.98
C TYR A 338 28.86 1.06 -46.18
N CYS A 339 29.07 0.67 -47.43
CA CYS A 339 29.34 -0.70 -47.88
C CYS A 339 30.77 -0.75 -48.44
N LEU A 340 31.64 -1.57 -47.83
CA LEU A 340 33.05 -1.71 -48.19
C LEU A 340 33.36 -3.16 -48.54
N ILE A 341 34.07 -3.34 -49.66
CA ILE A 341 34.62 -4.60 -50.18
C ILE A 341 36.14 -4.47 -50.18
N THR A 342 36.83 -5.48 -49.66
CA THR A 342 38.31 -5.53 -49.61
C THR A 342 38.81 -6.86 -50.15
N TYR A 343 39.92 -6.82 -50.89
CA TYR A 343 40.71 -7.98 -51.31
C TYR A 343 42.12 -7.82 -50.75
N LEU A 344 42.62 -8.81 -50.01
CA LEU A 344 43.93 -8.75 -49.36
C LEU A 344 44.77 -9.99 -49.69
N ASP A 345 45.88 -9.76 -50.39
CA ASP A 345 46.89 -10.75 -50.74
C ASP A 345 48.27 -10.38 -50.16
N GLU A 346 49.23 -11.31 -50.17
CA GLU A 346 50.60 -11.09 -49.70
C GLU A 346 51.36 -10.02 -50.50
N HIS A 347 50.85 -9.64 -51.68
CA HIS A 347 51.48 -8.70 -52.60
C HIS A 347 50.64 -7.44 -52.85
N VAL A 348 49.32 -7.47 -52.62
CA VAL A 348 48.40 -6.37 -52.98
C VAL A 348 47.21 -6.29 -52.01
N SER A 349 46.82 -5.06 -51.65
CA SER A 349 45.56 -4.76 -50.95
C SER A 349 44.70 -3.83 -51.81
N LEU A 350 43.47 -4.25 -52.14
CA LEU A 350 42.52 -3.47 -52.95
C LEU A 350 41.21 -3.23 -52.19
N GLU A 351 40.60 -2.07 -52.40
CA GLU A 351 39.31 -1.72 -51.80
C GLU A 351 38.33 -1.03 -52.77
N SER A 352 37.06 -1.37 -52.65
CA SER A 352 35.96 -0.71 -53.34
C SER A 352 34.81 -0.46 -52.37
N ALA A 353 34.34 0.79 -52.30
CA ALA A 353 33.33 1.23 -51.35
C ALA A 353 32.19 1.99 -52.04
N PHE A 354 30.99 1.97 -51.46
CA PHE A 354 29.84 2.76 -51.90
C PHE A 354 28.88 3.01 -50.71
N THR A 355 28.02 4.02 -50.81
CA THR A 355 27.07 4.38 -49.75
C THR A 355 25.64 4.21 -50.23
N VAL A 356 24.85 3.37 -49.54
CA VAL A 356 23.41 3.21 -49.83
C VAL A 356 22.61 4.20 -48.99
N ARG A 357 21.84 5.08 -49.66
CA ARG A 357 20.96 6.05 -49.01
C ARG A 357 19.48 5.65 -49.16
N PRO A 358 18.78 5.33 -48.06
CA PRO A 358 17.34 5.05 -48.09
C PRO A 358 16.50 6.28 -48.49
N VAL A 359 15.54 6.08 -49.40
CA VAL A 359 14.47 7.05 -49.72
C VAL A 359 13.11 6.54 -49.20
N PRO A 360 12.11 7.41 -48.96
CA PRO A 360 10.80 6.97 -48.46
C PRO A 360 10.13 5.97 -49.40
N ASP A 361 9.42 5.00 -48.81
CA ASP A 361 8.56 4.06 -49.52
C ASP A 361 7.16 4.68 -49.76
N GLU A 362 6.24 3.95 -50.40
CA GLU A 362 4.91 4.47 -50.75
C GLU A 362 4.05 4.88 -49.52
N PRO A 363 3.15 5.88 -49.64
CA PRO A 363 2.23 6.27 -48.58
C PRO A 363 1.43 5.08 -48.02
N LYS A 364 1.51 4.86 -46.70
CA LYS A 364 0.80 3.75 -46.04
C LYS A 364 0.17 4.13 -44.70
N HIS A 365 0.60 5.25 -44.11
CA HIS A 365 0.06 5.74 -42.84
C HIS A 365 -0.10 7.26 -42.90
N ILE A 366 -1.10 7.77 -42.20
CA ILE A 366 -1.21 9.18 -41.81
C ILE A 366 -0.80 9.29 -40.33
N LYS A 367 -0.16 10.40 -39.95
CA LYS A 367 0.38 10.60 -38.61
C LYS A 367 0.18 12.03 -38.15
N CYS A 368 -0.61 12.21 -37.10
CA CYS A 368 -0.98 13.50 -36.56
C CYS A 368 -0.18 13.81 -35.29
N LYS A 369 0.27 15.06 -35.15
CA LYS A 369 1.04 15.52 -33.99
C LYS A 369 0.54 16.88 -33.52
N LEU A 370 -0.02 16.89 -32.32
CA LEU A 370 -0.34 18.11 -31.58
C LEU A 370 0.95 18.79 -31.10
N LYS A 371 1.05 20.12 -31.24
CA LYS A 371 2.23 20.90 -30.82
C LYS A 371 2.15 21.53 -29.42
N GLY A 372 1.00 21.45 -28.74
CA GLY A 372 0.80 22.08 -27.43
C GLY A 372 -0.13 21.27 -26.53
N SER A 373 -0.82 21.96 -25.61
CA SER A 373 -1.77 21.34 -24.69
C SER A 373 -2.91 20.64 -25.43
N ASN A 374 -3.29 19.45 -24.96
CA ASN A 374 -4.48 18.75 -25.46
C ASN A 374 -5.78 19.15 -24.72
N THR A 375 -5.72 20.12 -23.81
CA THR A 375 -6.90 20.64 -23.10
C THR A 375 -7.51 21.83 -23.86
N LEU A 376 -8.83 21.84 -24.01
CA LEU A 376 -9.61 22.90 -24.66
C LEU A 376 -10.79 23.30 -23.77
N GLN A 377 -10.93 24.59 -23.46
CA GLN A 377 -12.10 25.12 -22.75
C GLN A 377 -13.32 25.21 -23.68
N MET A 378 -14.51 24.87 -23.15
CA MET A 378 -15.76 24.91 -23.89
C MET A 378 -16.06 26.34 -24.38
N GLY A 379 -16.18 26.51 -25.70
CA GLY A 379 -16.41 27.80 -26.37
C GLY A 379 -15.16 28.41 -27.02
N GLU A 380 -13.96 28.06 -26.56
CA GLU A 380 -12.70 28.57 -27.13
C GLU A 380 -12.30 27.83 -28.43
N GLU A 381 -11.16 28.23 -29.00
CA GLU A 381 -10.47 27.51 -30.08
C GLU A 381 -9.15 26.92 -29.55
N LEU A 382 -8.78 25.74 -30.05
CA LEU A 382 -7.53 25.08 -29.71
C LEU A 382 -6.34 25.93 -30.19
N GLN A 383 -5.65 26.57 -29.24
CA GLN A 383 -4.54 27.50 -29.49
C GLN A 383 -3.34 26.83 -30.19
N SER A 384 -3.15 25.52 -30.01
CA SER A 384 -2.06 24.75 -30.59
C SER A 384 -2.40 24.15 -31.95
N GLU A 385 -1.47 24.31 -32.90
CA GLU A 385 -1.54 23.67 -34.21
C GLU A 385 -1.45 22.14 -34.11
N ILE A 386 -2.14 21.44 -35.02
CA ILE A 386 -1.91 20.01 -35.30
C ILE A 386 -1.18 19.90 -36.63
N ASP A 387 0.02 19.32 -36.62
CA ASP A 387 0.72 18.87 -37.82
C ASP A 387 0.16 17.52 -38.27
N VAL A 388 -0.08 17.35 -39.55
CA VAL A 388 -0.49 16.10 -40.19
C VAL A 388 0.54 15.74 -41.26
N MET A 389 1.20 14.60 -41.04
CA MET A 389 2.22 14.02 -41.92
C MET A 389 1.65 12.78 -42.62
N ILE A 390 2.07 12.55 -43.86
CA ILE A 390 1.85 11.28 -44.56
C ILE A 390 3.19 10.54 -44.55
N THR A 391 3.17 9.29 -44.09
CA THR A 391 4.37 8.47 -43.92
C THR A 391 4.25 7.13 -44.61
N ASP A 392 5.42 6.58 -44.93
CA ASP A 392 5.57 5.23 -45.46
C ASP A 392 5.32 4.13 -44.40
N GLN A 393 5.61 2.88 -44.76
CA GLN A 393 5.41 1.75 -43.85
C GLN A 393 6.40 1.67 -42.68
N PHE A 394 7.47 2.45 -42.70
CA PHE A 394 8.49 2.52 -41.65
C PHE A 394 8.44 3.84 -40.85
N GLY A 395 7.53 4.75 -41.22
CA GLY A 395 7.32 6.04 -40.55
C GLY A 395 8.17 7.19 -41.12
N ASN A 396 8.78 7.02 -42.29
CA ASN A 396 9.46 8.12 -43.00
C ASN A 396 8.43 9.00 -43.71
N GLN A 397 8.65 10.31 -43.74
CA GLN A 397 7.76 11.25 -44.41
C GLN A 397 7.90 11.15 -45.94
N VAL A 398 6.78 11.02 -46.64
CA VAL A 398 6.78 10.88 -48.11
C VAL A 398 6.89 12.25 -48.76
N GLN A 399 7.93 12.46 -49.57
CA GLN A 399 8.32 13.78 -50.09
C GLN A 399 7.57 14.23 -51.35
N THR A 400 6.73 13.37 -51.95
CA THR A 400 5.95 13.67 -53.17
C THR A 400 4.63 14.39 -52.90
N MET A 401 4.38 14.83 -51.67
CA MET A 401 3.16 15.54 -51.28
C MET A 401 3.19 17.01 -51.71
N THR A 402 2.05 17.53 -52.18
CA THR A 402 1.91 18.92 -52.67
C THR A 402 0.77 19.65 -51.96
N SER A 403 0.66 20.96 -52.18
CA SER A 403 -0.43 21.78 -51.62
C SER A 403 -1.84 21.28 -51.96
N ALA A 404 -2.01 20.57 -53.08
CA ALA A 404 -3.27 19.95 -53.48
C ALA A 404 -3.77 18.88 -52.47
N CYS A 405 -2.87 18.24 -51.70
CA CYS A 405 -3.23 17.23 -50.70
C CYS A 405 -4.12 17.77 -49.58
N VAL A 406 -4.06 19.09 -49.29
CA VAL A 406 -4.90 19.79 -48.31
C VAL A 406 -6.39 19.60 -48.61
N ASN A 407 -6.78 19.63 -49.90
CA ASN A 407 -8.18 19.50 -50.32
C ASN A 407 -8.75 18.08 -50.11
N SER A 408 -7.91 17.10 -49.80
CA SER A 408 -8.29 15.70 -49.54
C SER A 408 -8.21 15.31 -48.07
N LEU A 409 -7.85 16.23 -47.16
CA LEU A 409 -7.78 15.95 -45.72
C LEU A 409 -9.14 16.20 -45.04
N GLY A 410 -9.87 15.12 -44.75
CA GLY A 410 -11.09 15.18 -43.97
C GLY A 410 -10.79 15.24 -42.46
N VAL A 411 -11.32 16.26 -41.77
CA VAL A 411 -11.30 16.34 -40.30
C VAL A 411 -12.71 16.12 -39.76
N SER A 412 -12.84 15.24 -38.76
CA SER A 412 -14.12 14.92 -38.11
C SER A 412 -13.95 14.61 -36.62
N GLY A 413 -15.02 14.76 -35.85
CA GLY A 413 -15.04 14.46 -34.41
C GLY A 413 -16.43 14.72 -33.82
N PRO A 414 -16.83 14.01 -32.75
CA PRO A 414 -18.17 14.13 -32.17
C PRO A 414 -18.35 15.49 -31.48
N GLY A 415 -19.19 16.35 -32.08
CA GLY A 415 -19.41 17.73 -31.62
C GLY A 415 -18.43 18.78 -32.17
N LEU A 416 -17.51 18.41 -33.07
CA LEU A 416 -16.59 19.35 -33.71
C LEU A 416 -17.36 20.40 -34.52
N ASP A 417 -17.10 21.69 -34.29
CA ASP A 417 -17.54 22.74 -35.19
C ASP A 417 -16.56 22.89 -36.34
N LYS A 418 -17.08 22.93 -37.57
CA LYS A 418 -16.28 23.10 -38.79
C LYS A 418 -16.26 24.55 -39.29
N SER A 419 -17.01 25.45 -38.65
CA SER A 419 -17.13 26.87 -39.03
C SER A 419 -15.77 27.59 -39.15
N ASN A 420 -14.89 27.40 -38.15
CA ASN A 420 -13.60 28.07 -38.05
C ASN A 420 -12.41 27.19 -38.47
N LEU A 421 -12.64 25.94 -38.85
CA LEU A 421 -11.59 24.97 -39.12
C LEU A 421 -10.82 25.33 -40.40
N LYS A 422 -9.51 25.56 -40.27
CA LYS A 422 -8.62 25.96 -41.36
C LYS A 422 -7.50 24.95 -41.51
N ILE A 423 -7.35 24.43 -42.74
CA ILE A 423 -6.24 23.54 -43.12
C ILE A 423 -5.29 24.33 -44.03
N THR A 424 -4.00 24.31 -43.74
CA THR A 424 -2.97 24.99 -44.55
C THR A 424 -1.79 24.08 -44.86
N TRP A 425 -1.07 24.36 -45.94
CA TRP A 425 0.17 23.66 -46.30
C TRP A 425 1.37 24.39 -45.68
N GLN A 426 2.26 23.70 -44.98
CA GLN A 426 3.59 24.23 -44.62
C GLN A 426 4.64 23.62 -45.55
N GLU A 427 5.04 24.41 -46.55
CA GLU A 427 6.00 24.02 -47.58
C GLU A 427 7.39 23.67 -47.03
N SER A 428 7.90 24.45 -46.06
CA SER A 428 9.22 24.22 -45.44
C SER A 428 9.33 22.95 -44.59
N THR A 429 8.23 22.25 -44.35
CA THR A 429 8.19 20.95 -43.64
C THR A 429 7.43 19.87 -44.38
N GLN A 430 6.85 20.17 -45.56
CA GLN A 430 5.95 19.28 -46.31
C GLN A 430 4.81 18.67 -45.45
N THR A 431 4.24 19.45 -44.54
CA THR A 431 3.16 19.00 -43.63
C THR A 431 1.88 19.80 -43.84
N MET A 432 0.73 19.15 -43.70
CA MET A 432 -0.56 19.84 -43.56
C MET A 432 -0.74 20.29 -42.11
N LYS A 433 -1.30 21.48 -41.89
CA LYS A 433 -1.59 22.02 -40.56
C LYS A 433 -3.08 22.25 -40.39
N VAL A 434 -3.62 21.90 -39.23
CA VAL A 434 -5.01 22.17 -38.87
C VAL A 434 -5.07 23.16 -37.70
N LYS A 435 -5.92 24.19 -37.85
CA LYS A 435 -6.23 25.23 -36.85
C LYS A 435 -7.76 25.44 -36.75
N GLY A 436 -8.19 26.20 -35.74
CA GLY A 436 -9.59 26.60 -35.58
C GLY A 436 -10.50 25.47 -35.10
N ILE A 437 -9.92 24.53 -34.35
CA ILE A 437 -10.66 23.42 -33.72
C ILE A 437 -11.43 23.99 -32.52
N ARG A 438 -12.75 24.05 -32.66
CA ARG A 438 -13.73 24.41 -31.63
C ARG A 438 -14.78 23.31 -31.55
N TYR A 439 -15.34 23.07 -30.37
CA TYR A 439 -16.51 22.19 -30.23
C TYR A 439 -17.80 23.01 -30.08
N LYS A 440 -18.90 22.49 -30.61
CA LYS A 440 -20.26 22.93 -30.25
C LYS A 440 -20.59 22.42 -28.83
N PRO A 441 -21.55 23.03 -28.12
CA PRO A 441 -21.92 22.59 -26.77
C PRO A 441 -22.26 21.10 -26.73
N CYS A 442 -21.47 20.33 -25.99
CA CYS A 442 -21.61 18.88 -25.87
C CYS A 442 -20.96 18.38 -24.58
N LEU A 443 -21.22 17.11 -24.23
CA LEU A 443 -20.64 16.44 -23.04
C LEU A 443 -19.13 16.67 -22.94
N LEU A 444 -18.61 17.02 -21.77
CA LEU A 444 -17.17 17.21 -21.53
C LEU A 444 -16.38 15.89 -21.58
N GLY A 445 -15.05 16.00 -21.48
CA GLY A 445 -14.11 14.88 -21.43
C GLY A 445 -13.30 14.68 -22.71
N SER A 446 -12.66 13.52 -22.84
CA SER A 446 -11.82 13.17 -23.99
C SER A 446 -12.66 13.05 -25.27
N LYS A 447 -12.37 13.89 -26.26
CA LYS A 447 -12.90 13.85 -27.63
C LYS A 447 -11.84 13.33 -28.59
N GLU A 448 -12.21 12.40 -29.45
CA GLU A 448 -11.34 11.93 -30.52
C GLU A 448 -11.60 12.72 -31.82
N LEU A 449 -10.54 13.34 -32.33
CA LEU A 449 -10.48 13.96 -33.65
C LEU A 449 -9.88 12.96 -34.64
N CYS A 450 -10.66 12.56 -35.63
CA CYS A 450 -10.20 11.75 -36.76
C CYS A 450 -9.71 12.66 -37.88
N PHE A 451 -8.50 12.38 -38.37
CA PHE A 451 -7.91 12.96 -39.56
C PHE A 451 -7.81 11.86 -40.61
N ALA A 452 -8.54 12.00 -41.70
CA ALA A 452 -8.61 11.00 -42.77
C ALA A 452 -8.11 11.58 -44.09
N TRP A 453 -7.26 10.84 -44.80
CA TRP A 453 -6.75 11.20 -46.11
C TRP A 453 -6.73 9.94 -46.99
N ARG A 454 -7.58 9.92 -48.02
CA ARG A 454 -7.93 8.71 -48.78
C ARG A 454 -8.34 7.56 -47.83
N GLU A 455 -7.77 6.37 -47.98
CA GLU A 455 -7.99 5.20 -47.14
C GLU A 455 -7.33 5.25 -45.75
N PHE A 456 -6.44 6.21 -45.48
CA PHE A 456 -5.69 6.29 -44.21
C PHE A 456 -6.39 7.20 -43.19
N SER A 457 -6.38 6.81 -41.90
CA SER A 457 -6.88 7.64 -40.79
C SER A 457 -6.02 7.51 -39.53
N ASP A 458 -5.96 8.60 -38.75
CA ASP A 458 -5.29 8.68 -37.44
C ASP A 458 -6.08 9.61 -36.49
N PHE A 459 -5.87 9.45 -35.18
CA PHE A 459 -6.75 9.98 -34.13
C PHE A 459 -6.00 10.73 -33.02
N ILE A 460 -6.41 11.97 -32.75
CA ILE A 460 -5.90 12.76 -31.60
C ILE A 460 -6.99 12.91 -30.54
N ARG A 461 -6.63 12.71 -29.27
CA ARG A 461 -7.49 12.98 -28.11
C ARG A 461 -7.31 14.41 -27.60
N VAL A 462 -8.40 15.17 -27.59
CA VAL A 462 -8.51 16.52 -27.01
C VAL A 462 -9.45 16.45 -25.80
N ASN A 463 -8.98 16.91 -24.64
CA ASN A 463 -9.75 16.97 -23.41
C ASN A 463 -10.58 18.26 -23.38
N LEU A 464 -11.88 18.13 -23.63
CA LEU A 464 -12.83 19.24 -23.53
C LEU A 464 -13.22 19.47 -22.06
N VAL A 465 -12.90 20.64 -21.52
CA VAL A 465 -13.20 21.04 -20.13
C VAL A 465 -14.22 22.18 -20.08
N ALA A 466 -14.82 22.43 -18.91
CA ALA A 466 -15.83 23.46 -18.71
C ALA A 466 -15.34 24.85 -19.14
N GLY A 467 -16.27 25.71 -19.56
CA GLY A 467 -16.00 27.11 -19.82
C GLY A 467 -15.89 27.94 -18.52
N SER A 468 -15.61 29.23 -18.68
CA SER A 468 -15.57 30.19 -17.55
C SER A 468 -16.89 30.22 -16.77
N PRO A 469 -16.88 30.47 -15.44
CA PRO A 469 -18.09 30.50 -14.63
C PRO A 469 -19.07 31.57 -15.09
N ALA A 470 -20.35 31.18 -15.24
CA ALA A 470 -21.42 32.07 -15.67
C ALA A 470 -22.72 31.90 -14.85
N LYS A 471 -22.85 30.82 -14.08
CA LYS A 471 -24.06 30.48 -13.30
C LYS A 471 -23.68 29.85 -11.96
N LEU A 472 -24.57 29.95 -10.98
CA LEU A 472 -24.55 29.12 -9.78
C LEU A 472 -25.60 28.02 -9.88
N GLN A 473 -25.23 26.80 -9.50
CA GLN A 473 -26.16 25.69 -9.36
C GLN A 473 -26.14 25.18 -7.91
N LEU A 474 -27.33 24.97 -7.35
CA LEU A 474 -27.51 24.35 -6.04
C LEU A 474 -27.40 22.83 -6.19
N VAL A 475 -26.52 22.19 -5.42
CA VAL A 475 -26.20 20.76 -5.57
C VAL A 475 -27.12 19.92 -4.67
N ASP A 476 -27.61 18.81 -5.19
CA ASP A 476 -28.46 17.81 -4.51
C ASP A 476 -29.76 18.36 -3.87
N TRP A 477 -30.21 19.56 -4.23
CA TRP A 477 -31.51 20.09 -3.79
C TRP A 477 -32.69 19.50 -4.57
N PRO A 478 -33.88 19.32 -3.96
CA PRO A 478 -35.12 19.15 -4.71
C PRO A 478 -35.42 20.36 -5.61
N GLU A 479 -36.26 20.14 -6.62
CA GLU A 479 -36.74 21.16 -7.55
C GLU A 479 -37.35 22.36 -6.81
N LEU A 480 -36.79 23.55 -7.03
CA LEU A 480 -37.14 24.78 -6.30
C LEU A 480 -38.51 25.38 -6.68
N GLU A 481 -39.33 24.64 -7.43
CA GLU A 481 -40.72 25.00 -7.75
C GLU A 481 -41.67 24.87 -6.53
N LYS A 482 -41.23 24.19 -5.46
CA LYS A 482 -42.00 24.00 -4.22
C LYS A 482 -41.21 24.56 -3.02
N PRO A 483 -41.88 25.27 -2.09
CA PRO A 483 -41.22 25.82 -0.91
C PRO A 483 -40.72 24.70 0.01
N VAL A 484 -39.48 24.83 0.51
CA VAL A 484 -38.84 23.85 1.38
C VAL A 484 -39.48 23.93 2.77
N ALA A 485 -40.19 22.88 3.17
CA ALA A 485 -40.77 22.76 4.51
C ALA A 485 -39.67 22.56 5.56
N VAL A 486 -39.64 23.42 6.59
CA VAL A 486 -38.66 23.35 7.70
C VAL A 486 -39.37 23.64 9.02
N ILE A 487 -39.07 22.85 10.05
CA ILE A 487 -39.60 23.06 11.40
C ILE A 487 -38.74 24.09 12.13
N ASN A 488 -39.37 25.06 12.80
CA ASN A 488 -38.70 26.16 13.49
C ASN A 488 -37.69 25.65 14.55
N GLY A 489 -36.44 26.09 14.46
CA GLY A 489 -35.32 25.70 15.33
C GLY A 489 -34.58 24.43 14.90
N ARG A 490 -35.12 23.63 13.96
CA ARG A 490 -34.44 22.43 13.45
C ARG A 490 -33.46 22.77 12.33
N GLU A 491 -32.51 21.87 12.11
CA GLU A 491 -31.53 21.92 11.02
C GLU A 491 -32.15 21.56 9.66
N LEU A 492 -31.62 22.17 8.58
CA LEU A 492 -31.92 21.78 7.21
C LEU A 492 -31.50 20.32 6.93
N GLN A 493 -32.37 19.53 6.30
CA GLN A 493 -32.07 18.12 5.97
C GLN A 493 -30.89 17.93 4.99
N LYS A 494 -30.43 19.00 4.32
CA LYS A 494 -29.26 19.00 3.43
C LYS A 494 -28.39 20.23 3.70
N PRO A 495 -27.04 20.13 3.62
CA PRO A 495 -26.13 21.26 3.72
C PRO A 495 -26.15 22.09 2.44
N LEU A 496 -26.24 23.42 2.52
CA LEU A 496 -26.29 24.31 1.34
C LEU A 496 -24.97 24.26 0.56
N ILE A 497 -24.89 23.43 -0.47
CA ILE A 497 -23.74 23.31 -1.37
C ILE A 497 -24.09 23.97 -2.71
N VAL A 498 -23.25 24.93 -3.13
CA VAL A 498 -23.32 25.50 -4.49
C VAL A 498 -22.10 25.11 -5.31
N GLN A 499 -22.32 24.90 -6.60
CA GLN A 499 -21.33 24.66 -7.64
C GLN A 499 -21.30 25.87 -8.57
N LEU A 500 -20.11 26.39 -8.87
CA LEU A 500 -19.90 27.25 -10.04
C LEU A 500 -20.05 26.42 -11.30
N CYS A 501 -20.90 26.87 -12.22
CA CYS A 501 -21.08 26.26 -13.53
C CYS A 501 -20.84 27.27 -14.66
N ASP A 502 -20.41 26.76 -15.81
CA ASP A 502 -20.37 27.52 -17.07
C ASP A 502 -21.77 27.80 -17.61
N GLN A 503 -21.87 28.54 -18.71
CA GLN A 503 -23.15 28.95 -19.27
C GLN A 503 -24.01 27.77 -19.78
N TRP A 504 -23.42 26.60 -19.99
CA TRP A 504 -24.08 25.36 -20.43
C TRP A 504 -24.41 24.41 -19.27
N GLY A 505 -24.01 24.74 -18.04
CA GLY A 505 -24.30 23.96 -16.84
C GLY A 505 -23.22 22.94 -16.44
N ASN A 506 -22.03 22.99 -17.04
CA ASN A 506 -20.92 22.13 -16.60
C ASN A 506 -20.20 22.74 -15.39
N PRO A 507 -19.75 21.94 -14.41
CA PRO A 507 -19.04 22.44 -13.24
C PRO A 507 -17.66 23.01 -13.61
N THR A 508 -17.37 24.25 -13.18
CA THR A 508 -16.10 24.94 -13.47
C THR A 508 -15.21 24.97 -12.21
N PRO A 509 -13.96 24.45 -12.26
CA PRO A 509 -13.07 24.37 -11.11
C PRO A 509 -12.35 25.71 -10.83
N GLU A 510 -13.06 26.64 -10.21
CA GLU A 510 -12.57 27.99 -9.90
C GLU A 510 -12.57 28.26 -8.38
N PRO A 511 -11.41 28.23 -7.70
CA PRO A 511 -11.31 28.41 -6.26
C PRO A 511 -11.39 29.86 -5.81
N ASN A 512 -11.58 30.05 -4.50
CA ASN A 512 -11.60 31.34 -3.81
C ASN A 512 -12.70 32.35 -4.22
N VAL A 513 -13.64 31.97 -5.09
CA VAL A 513 -14.76 32.82 -5.49
C VAL A 513 -15.69 33.04 -4.30
N LYS A 514 -15.97 34.31 -3.97
CA LYS A 514 -16.72 34.69 -2.78
C LYS A 514 -18.22 34.45 -2.98
N ILE A 515 -18.81 33.67 -2.08
CA ILE A 515 -20.24 33.40 -2.01
C ILE A 515 -20.87 34.23 -0.88
N ASN A 516 -22.00 34.87 -1.16
CA ASN A 516 -22.79 35.62 -0.21
C ASN A 516 -24.19 35.02 -0.11
N LEU A 517 -24.66 34.76 1.12
CA LEU A 517 -26.02 34.33 1.41
C LEU A 517 -26.82 35.53 1.94
N THR A 518 -27.88 35.91 1.22
CA THR A 518 -28.86 36.92 1.62
C THR A 518 -30.17 36.26 2.04
N LYS A 519 -30.87 36.86 3.00
CA LYS A 519 -32.02 36.27 3.70
C LYS A 519 -33.09 37.32 4.05
N SER A 520 -34.34 36.90 4.21
CA SER A 520 -35.41 37.76 4.77
C SER A 520 -35.01 38.37 6.14
N SER A 521 -35.56 39.55 6.44
CA SER A 521 -35.32 40.27 7.71
C SER A 521 -35.67 39.44 8.94
N ASN A 522 -36.83 38.78 8.91
CA ASN A 522 -37.40 38.00 10.01
C ASN A 522 -36.78 36.60 10.16
N LEU A 523 -35.93 36.19 9.22
CA LEU A 523 -35.30 34.87 9.18
C LEU A 523 -33.94 34.90 9.89
N LYS A 524 -33.76 34.14 10.96
CA LYS A 524 -32.46 33.93 11.61
C LYS A 524 -31.88 32.57 11.20
N LEU A 525 -30.57 32.55 10.96
CA LEU A 525 -29.79 31.36 10.65
C LEU A 525 -28.72 31.19 11.73
N VAL A 526 -28.55 29.96 12.22
CA VAL A 526 -27.46 29.59 13.14
C VAL A 526 -26.76 28.36 12.55
N PRO A 527 -25.42 28.38 12.36
CA PRO A 527 -24.48 29.47 12.66
C PRO A 527 -24.71 30.72 11.79
N SER A 528 -24.22 31.88 12.25
CA SER A 528 -24.34 33.15 11.53
C SER A 528 -23.44 33.17 10.28
N ASN A 529 -23.96 33.72 9.19
CA ASN A 529 -23.33 33.73 7.86
C ASN A 529 -21.84 34.12 7.90
N GLN A 530 -20.96 33.17 7.59
CA GLN A 530 -19.54 33.41 7.39
C GLN A 530 -19.27 33.81 5.92
N GLN A 531 -18.07 34.29 5.59
CA GLN A 531 -17.70 34.49 4.18
C GLN A 531 -17.25 33.16 3.57
N HIS A 532 -18.16 32.49 2.88
CA HIS A 532 -17.87 31.25 2.19
C HIS A 532 -17.13 31.53 0.87
N LYS A 533 -16.22 30.63 0.51
CA LYS A 533 -15.44 30.64 -0.73
C LYS A 533 -15.57 29.29 -1.42
N THR A 534 -15.34 29.26 -2.72
CA THR A 534 -15.19 27.99 -3.45
C THR A 534 -13.85 27.31 -3.20
N ASP A 535 -13.87 25.98 -3.22
CA ASP A 535 -12.73 25.09 -3.25
C ASP A 535 -12.16 24.91 -4.67
N ASP A 536 -11.11 24.08 -4.80
CA ASP A 536 -10.43 23.78 -6.06
C ASP A 536 -11.31 23.05 -7.10
N THR A 537 -12.54 22.66 -6.74
CA THR A 537 -13.55 22.09 -7.64
C THR A 537 -14.66 23.09 -8.01
N GLY A 538 -14.53 24.35 -7.58
CA GLY A 538 -15.55 25.38 -7.77
C GLY A 538 -16.77 25.22 -6.88
N ARG A 539 -16.68 24.40 -5.82
CA ARG A 539 -17.78 24.15 -4.89
C ARG A 539 -17.62 24.96 -3.62
N ALA A 540 -18.70 25.51 -3.10
CA ALA A 540 -18.74 26.08 -1.76
C ALA A 540 -19.80 25.34 -0.94
N ASN A 541 -19.36 24.72 0.15
CA ASN A 541 -20.26 24.19 1.17
C ASN A 541 -20.50 25.30 2.21
N LEU A 542 -21.74 25.80 2.29
CA LEU A 542 -22.16 26.78 3.29
C LEU A 542 -22.52 26.11 4.63
N GLY A 543 -22.58 24.78 4.67
CA GLY A 543 -22.93 23.98 5.84
C GLY A 543 -24.43 23.76 6.00
N VAL A 544 -24.79 23.11 7.11
CA VAL A 544 -26.17 22.99 7.58
C VAL A 544 -26.50 24.20 8.45
N PHE A 545 -27.66 24.81 8.24
CA PHE A 545 -28.18 25.88 9.07
C PHE A 545 -29.43 25.41 9.82
N SER A 546 -29.57 25.83 11.08
CA SER A 546 -30.84 25.76 11.81
C SER A 546 -31.63 27.05 11.58
N ILE A 547 -32.90 26.88 11.16
CA ILE A 547 -33.75 27.99 10.71
C ILE A 547 -34.67 28.45 11.83
N HIS A 548 -34.58 29.72 12.18
CA HIS A 548 -35.35 30.33 13.27
C HIS A 548 -36.19 31.49 12.72
N ALA A 549 -37.51 31.30 12.62
CA ALA A 549 -38.43 32.26 12.04
C ALA A 549 -39.89 32.03 12.49
N PRO A 550 -40.78 33.04 12.36
CA PRO A 550 -42.23 32.84 12.52
C PRO A 550 -42.81 31.99 11.38
N ARG A 551 -43.91 31.28 11.65
CA ARG A 551 -44.66 30.45 10.69
C ARG A 551 -44.97 31.20 9.39
N GLY A 552 -44.79 30.53 8.25
CA GLY A 552 -45.01 31.07 6.90
C GLY A 552 -43.77 31.05 6.01
N GLU A 553 -43.85 31.68 4.84
CA GLU A 553 -42.80 31.65 3.83
C GLU A 553 -41.73 32.74 4.01
N HIS A 554 -40.47 32.34 3.87
CA HIS A 554 -39.29 33.21 3.93
C HIS A 554 -38.34 32.89 2.78
N ILE A 555 -37.47 33.84 2.43
CA ILE A 555 -36.61 33.75 1.25
C ILE A 555 -35.13 33.68 1.65
N LEU A 556 -34.42 32.75 1.02
CA LEU A 556 -32.96 32.66 0.97
C LEU A 556 -32.50 32.81 -0.49
N GLN A 557 -31.50 33.65 -0.73
CA GLN A 557 -30.89 33.83 -2.06
C GLN A 557 -29.36 33.79 -1.92
N ILE A 558 -28.71 33.00 -2.79
CA ILE A 558 -27.26 32.87 -2.84
C ILE A 558 -26.74 33.61 -4.08
N LYS A 559 -25.64 34.36 -3.93
CA LYS A 559 -24.97 35.10 -5.01
C LYS A 559 -23.46 34.95 -4.91
N ALA A 560 -22.78 34.78 -6.05
CA ALA A 560 -21.31 34.82 -6.11
C ALA A 560 -20.83 36.11 -6.78
N SER A 561 -19.63 36.57 -6.41
CA SER A 561 -18.95 37.67 -7.09
C SER A 561 -17.69 37.15 -7.79
N TYR A 562 -17.68 37.15 -9.13
CA TYR A 562 -16.58 36.65 -9.96
C TYR A 562 -16.29 37.67 -11.07
N ASN A 563 -15.04 38.09 -11.23
CA ASN A 563 -14.58 39.05 -12.26
C ASN A 563 -15.47 40.30 -12.42
N LYS A 564 -15.91 40.88 -11.29
CA LYS A 564 -16.87 42.01 -11.17
C LYS A 564 -18.31 41.73 -11.63
N ALA A 565 -18.60 40.58 -12.21
CA ALA A 565 -19.96 40.10 -12.41
C ALA A 565 -20.54 39.52 -11.11
N ILE A 566 -21.86 39.58 -10.98
CA ILE A 566 -22.62 38.84 -9.96
C ILE A 566 -23.20 37.62 -10.66
N LEU A 567 -22.91 36.43 -10.14
CA LEU A 567 -23.57 35.19 -10.57
C LEU A 567 -24.70 34.92 -9.59
N ASP A 568 -25.93 34.99 -10.06
CA ASP A 568 -27.12 34.67 -9.28
C ASP A 568 -27.40 33.16 -9.24
N CYS A 569 -27.82 32.68 -8.09
CA CYS A 569 -28.45 31.36 -7.92
C CYS A 569 -29.98 31.50 -7.96
N LEU A 570 -30.68 30.40 -8.24
CA LEU A 570 -32.12 30.29 -8.01
C LEU A 570 -32.47 30.63 -6.56
N ILE A 571 -33.64 31.23 -6.38
CA ILE A 571 -34.17 31.66 -5.08
C ILE A 571 -34.73 30.43 -4.35
N ILE A 572 -34.44 30.30 -3.05
CA ILE A 572 -34.93 29.22 -2.20
C ILE A 572 -36.03 29.80 -1.29
N THR A 573 -37.28 29.42 -1.53
CA THR A 573 -38.39 29.69 -0.61
C THR A 573 -38.42 28.62 0.47
N VAL A 574 -38.51 29.03 1.74
CA VAL A 574 -38.60 28.16 2.92
C VAL A 574 -39.93 28.42 3.62
N ASN A 575 -40.76 27.39 3.79
CA ASN A 575 -41.99 27.48 4.56
C ASN A 575 -41.76 26.93 5.97
N VAL A 576 -41.90 27.78 6.98
CA VAL A 576 -41.68 27.41 8.38
C VAL A 576 -42.95 26.80 8.97
N LEU A 577 -42.86 25.51 9.29
CA LEU A 577 -43.94 24.70 9.85
C LEU A 577 -43.89 24.65 11.40
N PRO A 578 -45.04 24.41 12.06
CA PRO A 578 -45.10 24.08 13.48
C PRO A 578 -44.33 22.78 13.80
N ASP A 579 -43.87 22.63 15.04
CA ASP A 579 -43.18 21.42 15.50
C ASP A 579 -44.14 20.38 16.12
N PRO A 580 -44.32 19.18 15.52
CA PRO A 580 -45.23 18.13 16.00
C PRO A 580 -44.71 17.36 17.22
N GLU A 581 -43.46 17.59 17.66
CA GLU A 581 -42.89 16.98 18.87
C GLU A 581 -42.78 18.00 20.03
N LYS A 582 -43.13 19.27 19.79
CA LYS A 582 -43.07 20.35 20.77
C LYS A 582 -44.39 20.47 21.55
N PRO A 583 -44.42 20.10 22.84
CA PRO A 583 -45.64 20.15 23.65
C PRO A 583 -46.09 21.59 23.96
N ILE A 584 -47.38 21.88 23.80
CA ILE A 584 -47.97 23.21 24.08
C ILE A 584 -49.11 23.17 25.10
N CYS A 585 -49.98 22.16 25.12
CA CYS A 585 -51.04 22.04 26.14
C CYS A 585 -51.34 20.59 26.55
N LEU A 586 -52.04 20.44 27.68
CA LEU A 586 -52.54 19.16 28.19
C LEU A 586 -54.06 19.11 28.04
N ASN A 587 -54.54 18.16 27.25
CA ASN A 587 -55.97 17.85 27.11
C ASN A 587 -56.34 16.73 28.11
N VAL A 588 -57.49 16.86 28.78
CA VAL A 588 -57.95 15.94 29.83
C VAL A 588 -59.43 15.61 29.59
N LYS A 589 -59.72 14.32 29.36
CA LYS A 589 -61.08 13.78 29.21
C LYS A 589 -61.40 12.89 30.41
N TYR A 590 -62.60 13.01 30.96
CA TYR A 590 -63.11 12.22 32.09
C TYR A 590 -64.64 12.33 32.14
N ASP A 591 -65.30 11.37 32.78
CA ASP A 591 -66.74 11.41 32.99
C ASP A 591 -67.11 12.39 34.11
N LYS A 592 -67.92 13.40 33.77
CA LYS A 592 -68.31 14.49 34.68
C LYS A 592 -69.48 14.09 35.58
N SER A 593 -69.18 13.38 36.67
CA SER A 593 -70.11 13.31 37.81
C SER A 593 -70.22 14.68 38.49
N PRO A 594 -71.41 15.12 38.97
CA PRO A 594 -71.52 16.34 39.76
C PRO A 594 -70.86 16.23 41.14
N SER A 595 -70.80 15.04 41.72
CA SER A 595 -70.18 14.78 43.03
C SER A 595 -69.59 13.37 43.12
N PHE A 596 -68.72 13.14 44.13
CA PHE A 596 -68.05 11.86 44.38
C PHE A 596 -68.12 11.47 45.87
N PRO A 597 -68.49 10.24 46.23
CA PRO A 597 -68.55 9.83 47.64
C PRO A 597 -67.16 9.69 48.26
N ALA A 598 -67.02 10.12 49.51
CA ALA A 598 -65.78 10.07 50.28
C ALA A 598 -65.19 8.64 50.36
N GLY A 599 -63.89 8.51 50.11
CA GLY A 599 -63.21 7.21 50.01
C GLY A 599 -63.63 6.33 48.83
N GLY A 600 -64.49 6.82 47.92
CA GLY A 600 -64.83 6.15 46.67
C GLY A 600 -63.68 6.09 45.66
N THR A 601 -63.97 5.78 44.40
CA THR A 601 -62.99 5.79 43.31
C THR A 601 -63.37 6.83 42.25
N PHE A 602 -62.41 7.63 41.81
CA PHE A 602 -62.59 8.59 40.72
C PHE A 602 -62.82 7.90 39.36
N PRO A 603 -63.50 8.57 38.42
CA PRO A 603 -63.59 8.12 37.04
C PRO A 603 -62.22 8.15 36.37
N ASP A 604 -62.11 7.40 35.27
CA ASP A 604 -60.90 7.28 34.47
C ASP A 604 -60.51 8.62 33.83
N PHE A 605 -59.53 9.34 34.40
CA PHE A 605 -58.97 10.52 33.75
C PHE A 605 -58.01 10.09 32.63
N MET A 606 -58.34 10.46 31.40
CA MET A 606 -57.55 10.22 30.19
C MET A 606 -56.89 11.53 29.73
N VAL A 607 -55.57 11.61 29.87
CA VAL A 607 -54.75 12.79 29.57
C VAL A 607 -53.97 12.56 28.27
N SER A 608 -53.89 13.57 27.40
CA SER A 608 -53.02 13.58 26.20
C SER A 608 -52.27 14.90 26.08
N VAL A 609 -51.01 14.85 25.66
CA VAL A 609 -50.19 16.05 25.42
C VAL A 609 -50.32 16.45 23.95
N LEU A 610 -50.65 17.72 23.69
CA LEU A 610 -50.81 18.26 22.34
C LEU A 610 -49.59 19.08 21.90
N SER A 611 -49.26 18.99 20.61
CA SER A 611 -48.13 19.68 19.95
C SER A 611 -48.53 21.01 19.30
N GLU A 612 -47.57 21.69 18.65
CA GLU A 612 -47.77 22.97 17.96
C GLU A 612 -48.64 22.90 16.69
N ASP A 613 -49.04 21.69 16.30
CA ASP A 613 -49.96 21.38 15.19
C ASP A 613 -51.29 20.74 15.67
N ASP A 614 -51.61 20.86 16.97
CA ASP A 614 -52.79 20.28 17.64
C ASP A 614 -52.87 18.72 17.59
N THR A 615 -51.80 18.02 17.19
CA THR A 615 -51.76 16.54 17.21
C THR A 615 -51.33 15.99 18.58
N ILE A 616 -51.51 14.67 18.80
CA ILE A 616 -51.19 14.02 20.09
C ILE A 616 -49.77 13.44 20.06
N ILE A 617 -48.93 13.89 21.00
CA ILE A 617 -47.54 13.43 21.11
C ILE A 617 -47.48 12.04 21.76
N LYS A 618 -47.26 11.01 20.94
CA LYS A 618 -47.27 9.59 21.37
C LYS A 618 -46.08 9.18 22.24
N ASN A 619 -44.88 9.69 21.95
CA ASN A 619 -43.61 9.19 22.51
C ASN A 619 -43.23 9.80 23.89
N ILE A 620 -44.20 10.02 24.78
CA ILE A 620 -43.95 10.60 26.11
C ILE A 620 -43.89 9.51 27.20
N ASN A 621 -42.84 9.57 28.03
CA ASN A 621 -42.69 8.66 29.17
C ASN A 621 -43.78 8.95 30.25
N PRO A 622 -44.63 7.97 30.62
CA PRO A 622 -45.68 8.16 31.63
C PRO A 622 -45.21 8.70 32.98
N ALA A 623 -43.96 8.45 33.37
CA ALA A 623 -43.38 8.95 34.62
C ALA A 623 -43.16 10.47 34.65
N ARG A 624 -43.26 11.16 33.51
CA ARG A 624 -43.18 12.63 33.41
C ARG A 624 -44.53 13.34 33.61
N ILE A 625 -45.64 12.60 33.66
CA ILE A 625 -46.99 13.15 33.83
C ILE A 625 -47.51 12.76 35.22
N SER A 626 -47.93 13.76 36.00
CA SER A 626 -48.46 13.58 37.34
C SER A 626 -49.74 14.36 37.56
N MET A 627 -50.65 13.78 38.33
CA MET A 627 -51.90 14.39 38.78
C MET A 627 -51.67 15.01 40.14
N LYS A 628 -51.87 16.31 40.28
CA LYS A 628 -51.81 17.03 41.56
C LYS A 628 -53.24 17.31 42.04
N MET A 629 -53.47 17.16 43.34
CA MET A 629 -54.77 17.38 43.98
C MET A 629 -54.62 18.08 45.33
N TRP A 630 -55.45 19.08 45.62
CA TRP A 630 -55.46 19.79 46.90
C TRP A 630 -56.87 20.23 47.29
N GLU A 631 -57.11 20.40 48.58
CA GLU A 631 -58.36 20.94 49.14
C GLU A 631 -58.42 22.44 48.85
N ALA A 632 -59.55 22.98 48.40
CA ALA A 632 -59.64 24.38 47.95
C ALA A 632 -59.31 25.41 49.05
N GLN A 633 -59.36 25.00 50.32
CA GLN A 633 -59.06 25.83 51.51
C GLN A 633 -57.68 25.53 52.14
N SER A 634 -56.90 24.57 51.60
CA SER A 634 -55.64 24.10 52.21
C SER A 634 -54.57 23.80 51.18
N GLY A 635 -53.39 24.43 51.33
CA GLY A 635 -52.27 24.33 50.38
C GLY A 635 -51.54 22.98 50.32
N ARG A 636 -52.09 21.90 50.92
CA ARG A 636 -51.46 20.59 50.98
C ARG A 636 -51.70 19.78 49.70
N VAL A 637 -50.77 19.87 48.76
CA VAL A 637 -50.84 19.15 47.48
C VAL A 637 -50.46 17.67 47.62
N THR A 638 -51.40 16.79 47.30
CA THR A 638 -51.18 15.36 47.05
C THR A 638 -50.80 15.16 45.58
N THR A 639 -49.86 14.27 45.27
CA THR A 639 -49.43 14.00 43.88
C THR A 639 -49.51 12.50 43.57
N PHE A 640 -50.26 12.15 42.52
CA PHE A 640 -50.42 10.78 42.04
C PHE A 640 -49.63 10.55 40.74
N SER A 641 -49.04 9.36 40.60
CA SER A 641 -48.38 8.90 39.38
C SER A 641 -49.38 8.31 38.37
N CYS A 642 -49.03 8.42 37.09
CA CYS A 642 -49.72 7.75 35.99
C CYS A 642 -49.82 6.23 36.23
N SER A 643 -50.89 5.60 35.74
CA SER A 643 -51.20 4.18 36.00
C SER A 643 -50.35 3.25 35.12
N LYS A 644 -50.05 2.04 35.63
CA LYS A 644 -49.36 1.00 34.83
C LYS A 644 -50.16 0.66 33.57
N VAL A 645 -49.45 0.28 32.52
CA VAL A 645 -50.04 -0.12 31.23
C VAL A 645 -50.83 -1.42 31.42
N LYS A 646 -52.11 -1.40 31.04
CA LYS A 646 -52.94 -2.57 30.69
C LYS A 646 -53.01 -2.59 29.14
N ASP A 647 -53.27 -3.74 28.52
CA ASP A 647 -53.07 -3.93 27.07
C ASP A 647 -54.06 -3.12 26.19
N ASP A 648 -55.25 -2.78 26.69
CA ASP A 648 -56.23 -1.94 25.99
C ASP A 648 -55.85 -0.44 26.05
N LYS A 649 -55.15 0.06 25.02
CA LYS A 649 -54.79 1.48 24.89
C LYS A 649 -54.77 2.03 23.46
N GLU A 650 -55.17 3.29 23.35
CA GLU A 650 -54.80 4.18 22.25
C GLU A 650 -53.44 4.86 22.55
N ASP A 651 -52.56 4.94 21.56
CA ASP A 651 -51.24 5.58 21.71
C ASP A 651 -51.35 7.08 22.06
N GLY A 652 -50.51 7.53 23.00
CA GLY A 652 -50.44 8.94 23.41
C GLY A 652 -51.41 9.34 24.52
N PHE A 653 -52.22 8.39 25.03
CA PHE A 653 -53.10 8.60 26.17
C PHE A 653 -52.57 8.02 27.49
N PHE A 654 -52.65 8.84 28.53
CA PHE A 654 -52.13 8.60 29.87
C PHE A 654 -53.30 8.53 30.85
N TYR A 655 -53.49 7.36 31.46
CA TYR A 655 -54.69 7.06 32.26
C TYR A 655 -54.37 7.13 33.75
N PHE A 656 -55.21 7.85 34.50
CA PHE A 656 -55.22 7.85 35.96
C PHE A 656 -56.47 7.09 36.42
N ARG A 657 -56.33 5.76 36.41
CA ARG A 657 -57.35 4.78 36.83
C ARG A 657 -57.20 4.48 38.32
N ASP A 658 -58.23 3.87 38.90
CA ASP A 658 -58.17 3.25 40.22
C ASP A 658 -57.68 4.24 41.32
N LYS A 659 -58.07 5.53 41.22
CA LYS A 659 -57.64 6.61 42.13
C LYS A 659 -58.69 6.86 43.21
N VAL A 660 -58.29 6.79 44.47
CA VAL A 660 -59.19 6.95 45.62
C VAL A 660 -59.61 8.43 45.77
N VAL A 661 -60.90 8.66 45.97
CA VAL A 661 -61.50 9.97 46.30
C VAL A 661 -61.11 10.32 47.75
N PRO A 662 -60.81 11.60 48.08
CA PRO A 662 -60.53 12.00 49.46
C PRO A 662 -61.49 11.40 50.49
N GLU A 663 -60.94 10.95 51.61
CA GLU A 663 -61.69 10.41 52.76
C GLU A 663 -62.53 11.49 53.48
N ARG A 664 -62.22 12.77 53.23
CA ARG A 664 -62.86 13.92 53.86
C ARG A 664 -63.72 14.68 52.85
N VAL A 665 -64.94 15.00 53.25
CA VAL A 665 -65.88 15.85 52.51
C VAL A 665 -65.35 17.26 52.30
N GLY A 666 -65.57 17.82 51.11
CA GLY A 666 -65.15 19.18 50.75
C GLY A 666 -64.93 19.40 49.25
N THR A 667 -64.60 20.64 48.88
CA THR A 667 -64.23 21.00 47.51
C THR A 667 -62.72 20.81 47.30
N TYR A 668 -62.34 20.04 46.28
CA TYR A 668 -60.94 19.82 45.90
C TYR A 668 -60.69 20.29 44.47
N MET A 669 -59.43 20.61 44.20
CA MET A 669 -58.90 21.00 42.90
C MET A 669 -57.97 19.91 42.39
N ILE A 670 -58.13 19.49 41.13
CA ILE A 670 -57.22 18.58 40.42
C ILE A 670 -56.56 19.33 39.27
N GLN A 671 -55.24 19.15 39.10
CA GLN A 671 -54.50 19.67 37.95
C GLN A 671 -53.44 18.66 37.49
N PHE A 672 -53.41 18.38 36.19
CA PHE A 672 -52.41 17.50 35.59
C PHE A 672 -51.19 18.30 35.16
N THR A 673 -50.00 17.75 35.36
CA THR A 673 -48.73 18.45 35.09
C THR A 673 -47.73 17.54 34.39
N PHE A 674 -47.03 18.07 33.39
CA PHE A 674 -46.06 17.38 32.55
C PHE A 674 -44.69 18.07 32.62
N ALA A 675 -43.65 17.30 32.94
CA ALA A 675 -42.26 17.77 33.00
C ALA A 675 -41.56 17.61 31.65
N MET A 676 -41.33 18.74 30.96
CA MET A 676 -40.58 18.79 29.71
C MET A 676 -39.08 18.61 29.95
N ASP A 677 -38.55 19.32 30.96
CA ASP A 677 -37.19 19.20 31.47
C ASP A 677 -37.17 19.40 33.01
N LYS A 678 -36.03 19.76 33.61
CA LYS A 678 -35.89 19.96 35.06
C LYS A 678 -36.44 21.30 35.58
N THR A 679 -36.83 22.20 34.67
CA THR A 679 -37.14 23.61 34.92
C THR A 679 -38.48 24.03 34.32
N ASN A 680 -38.86 23.48 33.16
CA ASN A 680 -40.08 23.81 32.45
C ASN A 680 -41.17 22.74 32.67
N MET A 681 -42.28 23.16 33.26
CA MET A 681 -43.47 22.34 33.47
C MET A 681 -44.68 22.90 32.72
N LEU A 682 -45.45 22.02 32.10
CA LEU A 682 -46.73 22.33 31.47
C LEU A 682 -47.87 21.84 32.39
N ASN A 683 -48.92 22.65 32.55
CA ASN A 683 -50.05 22.34 33.44
C ASN A 683 -51.37 22.34 32.65
N SER A 684 -52.34 21.52 33.04
CA SER A 684 -53.70 21.56 32.53
C SER A 684 -54.51 22.72 33.14
N GLU A 685 -55.73 22.91 32.65
CA GLU A 685 -56.77 23.61 33.41
C GLU A 685 -57.02 22.92 34.77
N GLN A 686 -57.59 23.66 35.73
CA GLN A 686 -57.96 23.14 37.05
C GLN A 686 -59.37 22.55 37.02
N ILE A 687 -59.51 21.29 37.43
CA ILE A 687 -60.78 20.60 37.55
C ILE A 687 -61.24 20.73 39.00
N ILE A 688 -62.38 21.38 39.20
CA ILE A 688 -63.05 21.46 40.51
C ILE A 688 -63.85 20.16 40.70
N ILE A 689 -63.75 19.55 41.89
CA ILE A 689 -64.54 18.38 42.28
C ILE A 689 -65.16 18.59 43.67
N GLU A 690 -66.36 18.04 43.86
CA GLU A 690 -67.08 18.06 45.13
C GLU A 690 -67.12 16.64 45.72
N VAL A 691 -66.55 16.48 46.92
CA VAL A 691 -66.55 15.22 47.67
C VAL A 691 -67.66 15.27 48.70
N VAL A 692 -68.61 14.35 48.60
CA VAL A 692 -69.82 14.23 49.44
C VAL A 692 -69.71 13.04 50.41
N PRO A 693 -70.48 13.02 51.52
CA PRO A 693 -70.44 11.91 52.47
C PRO A 693 -70.80 10.57 51.80
N ASN A 694 -70.28 9.47 52.34
CA ASN A 694 -70.60 8.12 51.87
C ASN A 694 -71.78 7.52 52.69
N ASP A 695 -72.17 6.27 52.40
CA ASP A 695 -73.22 5.55 53.13
C ASP A 695 -72.95 5.53 54.66
N PRO A 696 -73.98 5.67 55.53
CA PRO A 696 -73.82 5.55 56.97
C PRO A 696 -73.38 4.14 57.39
N VAL A 697 -72.38 4.08 58.27
CA VAL A 697 -71.82 2.82 58.80
C VAL A 697 -71.96 2.73 60.31
N ARG A 698 -71.71 3.84 61.03
CA ARG A 698 -71.65 3.86 62.50
C ARG A 698 -72.28 5.12 63.09
N LEU A 699 -72.65 5.02 64.36
CA LEU A 699 -73.16 6.11 65.18
C LEU A 699 -72.01 6.64 66.06
N LEU A 700 -71.70 7.94 66.00
CA LEU A 700 -70.61 8.55 66.77
C LEU A 700 -70.95 9.98 67.25
N PRO A 701 -70.38 10.43 68.38
CA PRO A 701 -70.51 11.80 68.84
C PRO A 701 -69.49 12.76 68.21
N ASP A 702 -69.89 14.04 68.09
CA ASP A 702 -69.01 15.18 67.71
C ASP A 702 -67.70 15.22 68.52
N SER A 703 -67.78 14.88 69.80
CA SER A 703 -66.60 14.65 70.63
C SER A 703 -66.86 13.48 71.58
N LEU A 704 -65.86 12.59 71.71
CA LEU A 704 -65.89 11.48 72.66
C LEU A 704 -66.13 12.02 74.08
N PRO A 705 -67.32 11.82 74.68
CA PRO A 705 -67.64 12.35 76.00
C PRO A 705 -66.73 11.72 77.04
N ALA A 706 -66.40 12.49 78.08
CA ALA A 706 -65.64 11.95 79.21
C ALA A 706 -66.45 10.85 79.89
N THR A 707 -65.83 9.69 80.14
CA THR A 707 -66.38 8.54 80.88
C THR A 707 -67.19 9.01 82.08
N PRO A 708 -68.54 8.94 82.07
CA PRO A 708 -69.33 9.58 83.12
C PRO A 708 -69.12 8.90 84.46
N ALA A 709 -69.07 9.69 85.54
CA ALA A 709 -69.17 9.19 86.90
C ALA A 709 -70.49 9.68 87.46
N VAL A 710 -71.39 8.76 87.83
CA VAL A 710 -72.75 9.04 88.31
C VAL A 710 -72.96 8.50 89.72
N SER A 711 -73.92 9.06 90.43
CA SER A 711 -74.36 8.60 91.73
C SER A 711 -75.88 8.66 91.87
N ASN A 712 -76.48 7.63 92.48
CA ASN A 712 -77.94 7.45 92.62
C ASN A 712 -78.62 8.41 93.61
N VAL A 713 -77.86 9.31 94.25
CA VAL A 713 -78.37 10.37 95.13
C VAL A 713 -79.40 11.28 94.45
N ARG A 714 -80.31 11.88 95.23
CA ARG A 714 -81.42 12.71 94.73
C ARG A 714 -81.01 13.84 93.77
N ALA A 715 -79.83 14.43 93.94
CA ALA A 715 -79.35 15.52 93.09
C ALA A 715 -79.26 15.10 91.61
N GLN A 716 -80.08 15.69 90.75
CA GLN A 716 -80.17 15.34 89.33
C GLN A 716 -78.81 15.42 88.61
N THR A 717 -78.01 16.44 88.92
CA THR A 717 -76.65 16.63 88.38
C THR A 717 -75.66 15.52 88.75
N SER A 718 -75.91 14.77 89.83
CA SER A 718 -75.15 13.57 90.17
C SER A 718 -75.63 12.33 89.41
N ARG A 719 -76.91 12.28 89.00
CA ARG A 719 -77.52 11.14 88.27
C ARG A 719 -77.45 11.25 86.75
N THR A 720 -77.10 12.41 86.20
CA THR A 720 -76.94 12.61 84.76
C THR A 720 -75.82 11.75 84.21
N LEU A 721 -76.16 10.69 83.47
CA LEU A 721 -75.24 9.88 82.69
C LEU A 721 -74.61 10.72 81.58
N VAL A 722 -75.47 11.45 80.86
CA VAL A 722 -75.11 12.18 79.66
C VAL A 722 -75.98 13.43 79.56
N LYS A 723 -75.37 14.57 79.22
CA LYS A 723 -76.06 15.82 78.92
C LYS A 723 -75.55 16.34 77.57
N ASP A 724 -76.44 16.93 76.78
CA ASP A 724 -76.13 17.63 75.52
C ASP A 724 -75.30 16.77 74.52
N LEU A 725 -75.50 15.45 74.50
CA LEU A 725 -74.78 14.55 73.60
C LEU A 725 -75.50 14.48 72.26
N TYR A 726 -74.88 15.07 71.24
CA TYR A 726 -75.27 14.85 69.86
C TYR A 726 -74.58 13.58 69.34
N LEU A 727 -75.39 12.62 68.85
CA LEU A 727 -74.92 11.47 68.08
C LEU A 727 -75.30 11.66 66.61
N HIS A 728 -74.30 11.54 65.73
CA HIS A 728 -74.44 11.67 64.29
C HIS A 728 -74.24 10.33 63.59
N LEU A 729 -74.98 10.14 62.50
CA LEU A 729 -74.67 9.11 61.52
C LEU A 729 -73.39 9.49 60.79
N MET A 730 -72.41 8.60 60.86
CA MET A 730 -71.11 8.77 60.21
C MET A 730 -70.84 7.64 59.22
N ASP A 731 -70.20 8.01 58.11
CA ASP A 731 -69.65 7.04 57.17
C ASP A 731 -68.38 6.36 57.72
N GLU A 732 -67.78 5.47 56.91
CA GLU A 732 -66.55 4.75 57.28
C GLU A 732 -65.37 5.68 57.63
N TYR A 733 -65.39 6.93 57.16
CA TYR A 733 -64.32 7.93 57.27
C TYR A 733 -64.60 9.04 58.29
N ASN A 734 -65.76 9.01 58.96
CA ASN A 734 -66.25 10.00 59.93
C ASN A 734 -66.78 11.32 59.31
N ASN A 735 -67.29 11.30 58.08
CA ASN A 735 -68.09 12.41 57.55
C ASN A 735 -69.54 12.27 58.02
N HIS A 736 -70.20 13.40 58.30
CA HIS A 736 -71.61 13.43 58.71
C HIS A 736 -72.48 13.10 57.50
N THR A 737 -73.39 12.13 57.63
CA THR A 737 -74.18 11.56 56.51
C THR A 737 -75.63 11.27 56.93
N GLY A 738 -76.48 10.83 56.00
CA GLY A 738 -77.86 10.46 56.29
C GLY A 738 -78.79 11.64 56.64
N LEU A 739 -78.57 12.82 56.05
CA LEU A 739 -79.41 14.00 56.23
C LEU A 739 -80.89 13.79 55.81
N ASP A 740 -81.14 12.77 54.99
CA ASP A 740 -82.45 12.30 54.51
C ASP A 740 -83.05 11.19 55.39
N LEU A 741 -82.30 10.66 56.35
CA LEU A 741 -82.70 9.53 57.20
C LEU A 741 -83.39 9.99 58.49
N VAL A 742 -84.54 9.37 58.75
CA VAL A 742 -85.36 9.56 59.96
C VAL A 742 -85.53 8.22 60.68
N GLY A 743 -85.42 8.22 61.99
CA GLY A 743 -85.59 7.02 62.81
C GLY A 743 -85.55 7.30 64.31
N LYS A 744 -85.03 6.34 65.08
CA LYS A 744 -84.86 6.46 66.53
C LYS A 744 -83.52 5.90 67.00
N ILE A 745 -83.08 6.30 68.19
CA ILE A 745 -82.02 5.64 68.96
C ILE A 745 -82.62 5.07 70.23
N ILE A 746 -82.32 3.82 70.53
CA ILE A 746 -82.72 3.14 71.77
C ILE A 746 -81.50 3.09 72.71
N ALA A 747 -81.55 3.84 73.80
CA ALA A 747 -80.53 3.81 74.85
C ALA A 747 -80.86 2.74 75.90
N LYS A 748 -79.89 1.89 76.26
CA LYS A 748 -80.01 0.84 77.29
C LYS A 748 -78.70 0.61 78.02
N ILE A 749 -78.77 0.15 79.27
CA ILE A 749 -77.58 -0.11 80.10
C ILE A 749 -77.30 -1.62 80.13
N LYS A 750 -76.02 -2.00 79.96
CA LYS A 750 -75.49 -3.35 80.13
C LYS A 750 -74.50 -3.36 81.30
N SER A 751 -74.52 -4.41 82.10
CA SER A 751 -73.49 -4.74 83.07
C SER A 751 -72.35 -5.56 82.43
N PRO A 752 -71.13 -5.55 83.00
CA PRO A 752 -70.03 -6.41 82.53
C PRO A 752 -70.20 -7.89 82.94
N ASN A 753 -70.98 -8.16 83.99
CA ASN A 753 -71.40 -9.50 84.42
C ASN A 753 -72.93 -9.58 84.46
N GLU A 754 -73.51 -10.73 84.11
CA GLU A 754 -74.98 -10.91 84.10
C GLU A 754 -75.60 -10.91 85.51
N ASP A 755 -74.84 -11.28 86.54
CA ASP A 755 -75.27 -11.31 87.96
C ASP A 755 -75.36 -9.93 88.64
N PHE A 756 -75.07 -8.82 87.95
CA PHE A 756 -75.08 -7.49 88.55
C PHE A 756 -76.42 -6.77 88.34
N GLU A 757 -76.94 -6.16 89.41
CA GLU A 757 -78.04 -5.20 89.31
C GLU A 757 -77.72 -4.09 88.30
N ILE A 758 -78.64 -3.83 87.39
CA ILE A 758 -78.48 -2.87 86.28
C ILE A 758 -79.16 -1.54 86.67
N PRO A 759 -78.42 -0.40 86.70
CA PRO A 759 -79.00 0.91 86.93
C PRO A 759 -80.11 1.24 85.94
N GLN A 760 -81.24 1.72 86.47
CA GLN A 760 -82.40 2.12 85.69
C GLN A 760 -82.41 3.63 85.42
N PHE A 761 -82.98 4.03 84.28
CA PHE A 761 -83.19 5.43 83.92
C PHE A 761 -84.33 6.07 84.73
N GLN A 762 -84.38 7.41 84.73
CA GLN A 762 -85.46 8.20 85.31
C GLN A 762 -86.84 7.64 84.92
N GLY A 763 -87.70 7.39 85.91
CA GLY A 763 -88.98 6.69 85.72
C GLY A 763 -88.93 5.16 85.95
N LYS A 764 -87.76 4.60 86.32
CA LYS A 764 -87.53 3.16 86.55
C LYS A 764 -87.74 2.30 85.30
N VAL A 765 -87.31 2.83 84.15
CA VAL A 765 -87.31 2.13 82.86
C VAL A 765 -85.91 1.62 82.51
N ASN A 766 -85.85 0.48 81.81
CA ASN A 766 -84.59 -0.16 81.39
C ASN A 766 -84.08 0.35 80.03
N THR A 767 -84.93 1.08 79.29
CA THR A 767 -84.66 1.59 77.93
C THR A 767 -85.30 2.97 77.75
N VAL A 768 -84.67 3.86 76.98
CA VAL A 768 -85.23 5.17 76.59
C VAL A 768 -85.06 5.35 75.07
N GLU A 769 -86.09 5.87 74.40
CA GLU A 769 -86.04 6.20 72.97
C GLU A 769 -85.80 7.69 72.74
N PHE A 770 -84.97 8.02 71.74
CA PHE A 770 -84.74 9.37 71.23
C PHE A 770 -85.04 9.43 69.73
N PRO A 771 -85.65 10.51 69.19
CA PRO A 771 -85.78 10.69 67.75
C PRO A 771 -84.42 10.91 67.10
N LEU A 772 -84.24 10.40 65.88
CA LEU A 772 -83.11 10.75 65.00
C LEU A 772 -83.68 11.45 63.76
N GLU A 773 -83.29 12.70 63.55
CA GLU A 773 -83.72 13.58 62.47
C GLU A 773 -82.49 14.22 61.80
N ASN A 774 -82.48 14.35 60.48
CA ASN A 774 -81.33 14.86 59.71
C ASN A 774 -80.02 14.13 60.06
N GLY A 775 -80.08 12.79 60.17
CA GLY A 775 -78.94 11.95 60.55
C GLY A 775 -78.39 12.18 61.96
N SER A 776 -79.12 12.89 62.83
CA SER A 776 -78.62 13.41 64.12
C SER A 776 -79.64 13.22 65.25
N ALA A 777 -79.16 13.05 66.49
CA ALA A 777 -80.02 13.00 67.68
C ALA A 777 -79.36 13.67 68.88
N GLU A 778 -80.12 14.51 69.60
CA GLU A 778 -79.73 15.04 70.90
C GLU A 778 -80.16 14.08 72.01
N ILE A 779 -79.23 13.73 72.90
CA ILE A 779 -79.46 12.75 73.96
C ILE A 779 -79.11 13.33 75.32
N ASN A 780 -80.12 13.35 76.19
CA ASN A 780 -80.03 13.72 77.60
C ASN A 780 -80.53 12.55 78.45
N LEU A 781 -79.67 11.98 79.31
CA LEU A 781 -79.95 10.76 80.07
C LEU A 781 -79.57 10.89 81.55
N VAL A 782 -80.49 10.44 82.41
CA VAL A 782 -80.41 10.55 83.87
C VAL A 782 -80.87 9.23 84.49
N LEU A 783 -80.14 8.73 85.50
CA LEU A 783 -80.56 7.59 86.30
C LEU A 783 -81.73 7.94 87.24
N ALA A 784 -82.53 6.94 87.61
CA ALA A 784 -83.55 7.08 88.64
C ALA A 784 -82.97 7.52 90.00
N GLU A 785 -83.81 8.13 90.84
CA GLU A 785 -83.50 8.31 92.27
C GLU A 785 -83.52 6.94 92.96
N ASP A 786 -82.52 6.71 93.81
CA ASP A 786 -82.29 5.43 94.48
C ASP A 786 -82.25 4.24 93.48
N SER A 787 -81.68 4.49 92.29
CA SER A 787 -81.48 3.47 91.24
C SER A 787 -80.61 2.31 91.74
N PRO A 788 -80.96 1.05 91.42
CA PRO A 788 -80.17 -0.12 91.82
C PRO A 788 -78.81 -0.14 91.11
N GLY A 789 -77.86 -0.92 91.64
CA GLY A 789 -76.51 -0.97 91.11
C GLY A 789 -75.41 -1.05 92.17
N ARG A 790 -74.24 -1.51 91.74
CA ARG A 790 -73.10 -1.79 92.62
C ARG A 790 -72.12 -0.61 92.64
N ASP A 791 -71.84 -0.07 93.84
CA ASP A 791 -70.86 0.99 94.02
C ASP A 791 -69.48 0.64 93.43
N SER A 792 -68.81 1.64 92.86
CA SER A 792 -67.49 1.54 92.20
C SER A 792 -67.44 0.59 91.00
N THR A 793 -68.58 0.27 90.39
CA THR A 793 -68.65 -0.65 89.23
C THR A 793 -68.80 0.13 87.92
N GLU A 794 -68.14 -0.35 86.87
CA GLU A 794 -68.27 0.13 85.50
C GLU A 794 -69.47 -0.53 84.83
N TYR A 795 -70.29 0.27 84.14
CA TYR A 795 -71.45 -0.16 83.36
C TYR A 795 -71.38 0.44 81.95
N ILE A 796 -71.95 -0.21 80.95
CA ILE A 796 -71.88 0.23 79.55
C ILE A 796 -73.26 0.72 79.11
N LEU A 797 -73.36 2.00 78.77
CA LEU A 797 -74.51 2.61 78.14
C LEU A 797 -74.42 2.39 76.61
N VAL A 798 -75.39 1.69 76.03
CA VAL A 798 -75.43 1.32 74.62
C VAL A 798 -76.56 2.04 73.91
N PHE A 799 -76.26 2.63 72.76
CA PHE A 799 -77.17 3.40 71.91
C PHE A 799 -77.37 2.68 70.58
N GLU A 800 -78.51 2.00 70.43
CA GLU A 800 -78.82 1.20 69.23
C GLU A 800 -79.69 2.02 68.26
N PRO A 801 -79.18 2.41 67.08
CA PRO A 801 -79.97 3.12 66.07
C PRO A 801 -80.95 2.18 65.37
N HIS A 802 -82.21 2.58 65.28
CA HIS A 802 -83.29 1.86 64.61
C HIS A 802 -83.81 2.71 63.44
N LEU A 803 -83.40 2.35 62.22
CA LEU A 803 -83.60 3.11 60.99
C LEU A 803 -84.29 2.26 59.92
N PRO A 804 -85.63 2.40 59.72
CA PRO A 804 -86.40 1.54 58.82
C PRO A 804 -85.96 1.57 57.35
N ALA A 805 -85.27 2.62 56.90
CA ALA A 805 -84.77 2.77 55.53
C ALA A 805 -83.49 1.96 55.24
N LEU A 806 -82.74 1.55 56.27
CA LEU A 806 -81.44 0.89 56.12
C LEU A 806 -81.57 -0.64 56.13
N LYS A 807 -81.02 -1.28 55.08
CA LYS A 807 -81.02 -2.75 54.91
C LYS A 807 -79.99 -3.49 55.78
N LYS A 808 -79.08 -2.76 56.43
CA LYS A 808 -78.10 -3.28 57.41
C LYS A 808 -78.28 -2.51 58.73
N PRO A 809 -78.22 -3.18 59.89
CA PRO A 809 -78.08 -2.47 61.16
C PRO A 809 -76.72 -1.76 61.21
N LEU A 810 -76.70 -0.54 61.74
CA LEU A 810 -75.47 0.20 62.01
C LEU A 810 -74.83 -0.25 63.34
N GLU A 811 -73.55 0.01 63.52
CA GLU A 811 -72.86 -0.31 64.78
C GLU A 811 -73.37 0.58 65.94
N PRO A 812 -73.84 0.01 67.06
CA PRO A 812 -74.29 0.78 68.23
C PRO A 812 -73.16 1.54 68.93
N TYR A 813 -73.38 2.81 69.23
CA TYR A 813 -72.43 3.57 70.06
C TYR A 813 -72.46 3.04 71.50
N CYS A 814 -71.30 2.87 72.12
CA CYS A 814 -71.16 2.33 73.48
C CYS A 814 -70.29 3.27 74.34
N LEU A 815 -70.79 3.62 75.53
CA LEU A 815 -70.15 4.54 76.47
C LEU A 815 -70.09 3.91 77.87
N SER A 816 -68.89 3.61 78.35
CA SER A 816 -68.67 3.24 79.75
C SER A 816 -69.02 4.39 80.71
N PHE A 817 -69.63 4.07 81.85
CA PHE A 817 -69.79 4.97 82.98
C PHE A 817 -69.52 4.24 84.31
N MET A 818 -69.08 5.00 85.32
CA MET A 818 -68.82 4.52 86.67
C MET A 818 -69.97 4.88 87.61
N PHE A 819 -70.49 3.90 88.34
CA PHE A 819 -71.59 4.08 89.30
C PHE A 819 -71.08 4.15 90.75
N TYR A 820 -71.56 5.12 91.54
CA TYR A 820 -71.14 5.35 92.93
C TYR A 820 -72.32 5.64 93.87
N ASN A 821 -72.26 5.17 95.11
CA ASN A 821 -73.27 5.48 96.13
C ASN A 821 -72.98 6.77 96.92
N ASP A 822 -71.87 7.47 96.62
CA ASP A 822 -71.47 8.74 97.26
C ASP A 822 -71.06 9.79 96.22
N SER A 823 -71.61 11.00 96.35
CA SER A 823 -71.34 12.14 95.48
C SER A 823 -69.97 12.78 95.69
N LYS A 824 -69.34 12.64 96.88
CA LYS A 824 -67.95 13.11 97.08
C LYS A 824 -66.96 12.21 96.35
N LYS A 825 -67.11 10.90 96.49
CA LYS A 825 -66.37 9.88 95.73
C LYS A 825 -66.55 10.05 94.21
N GLN A 826 -67.78 10.30 93.76
CA GLN A 826 -68.10 10.62 92.36
C GLN A 826 -67.26 11.80 91.82
N GLN A 827 -67.26 12.94 92.51
CA GLN A 827 -66.55 14.15 92.04
C GLN A 827 -65.03 13.95 91.95
N LEU A 828 -64.43 13.23 92.90
CA LEU A 828 -62.99 12.93 92.88
C LEU A 828 -62.63 12.06 91.65
N MET A 829 -63.39 10.99 91.41
CA MET A 829 -63.12 10.05 90.33
C MET A 829 -63.46 10.62 88.94
N ALA A 830 -64.47 11.50 88.83
CA ALA A 830 -64.77 12.23 87.60
C ALA A 830 -63.58 13.08 87.12
N THR A 831 -62.89 13.74 88.05
CA THR A 831 -61.72 14.58 87.76
C THR A 831 -60.53 13.74 87.29
N LEU A 832 -60.19 12.68 88.03
CA LEU A 832 -59.07 11.78 87.68
C LEU A 832 -59.30 11.03 86.35
N THR A 833 -60.54 10.67 86.03
CA THR A 833 -60.85 9.95 84.79
C THR A 833 -60.69 10.85 83.56
N ARG A 834 -61.06 12.14 83.65
CA ARG A 834 -60.79 13.13 82.59
C ARG A 834 -59.30 13.31 82.33
N GLU A 835 -58.49 13.36 83.39
CA GLU A 835 -57.02 13.48 83.32
C GLU A 835 -56.39 12.25 82.60
N LYS A 836 -56.83 11.04 82.97
CA LYS A 836 -56.45 9.77 82.30
C LYS A 836 -56.78 9.80 80.80
N ASP A 837 -58.01 10.18 80.45
CA ASP A 837 -58.52 10.08 79.08
C ASP A 837 -57.86 11.12 78.15
N GLN A 838 -57.47 12.29 78.68
CA GLN A 838 -56.66 13.29 77.96
C GLN A 838 -55.22 12.81 77.73
N LEU A 839 -54.54 12.34 78.78
CA LEU A 839 -53.15 11.86 78.68
C LEU A 839 -53.01 10.68 77.72
N SER A 840 -53.96 9.74 77.74
CA SER A 840 -53.94 8.55 76.86
C SER A 840 -53.99 8.93 75.38
N LYS A 841 -54.92 9.81 74.98
CA LYS A 841 -55.06 10.28 73.59
C LYS A 841 -53.79 10.95 73.06
N SER A 842 -53.08 11.69 73.91
CA SER A 842 -51.82 12.35 73.55
C SER A 842 -50.70 11.33 73.27
N ILE A 843 -50.51 10.36 74.18
CA ILE A 843 -49.45 9.33 74.08
C ILE A 843 -49.56 8.53 72.77
N ASP A 844 -50.76 8.13 72.37
CA ASP A 844 -50.97 7.33 71.15
C ASP A 844 -50.63 8.10 69.86
N LEU A 845 -50.80 9.43 69.84
CA LEU A 845 -50.41 10.28 68.71
C LEU A 845 -48.89 10.39 68.59
N TYR A 846 -48.18 10.61 69.70
CA TYR A 846 -46.71 10.65 69.72
C TYR A 846 -46.10 9.30 69.31
N ARG A 847 -46.64 8.18 69.80
CA ARG A 847 -46.15 6.82 69.46
C ARG A 847 -46.20 6.54 67.95
N LYS A 848 -47.37 6.70 67.32
CA LYS A 848 -47.56 6.50 65.87
C LYS A 848 -46.60 7.34 65.01
N MET A 849 -46.27 8.55 65.46
CA MET A 849 -45.32 9.46 64.79
C MET A 849 -43.87 8.96 64.89
N PHE A 850 -43.46 8.38 66.02
CA PHE A 850 -42.14 7.75 66.15
C PHE A 850 -42.06 6.42 65.37
N ASP A 851 -43.08 5.57 65.40
CA ASP A 851 -43.08 4.26 64.74
C ASP A 851 -42.94 4.38 63.21
N THR A 852 -43.73 5.27 62.59
CA THR A 852 -43.65 5.56 61.15
C THR A 852 -42.29 6.11 60.73
N THR A 853 -41.66 6.95 61.56
CA THR A 853 -40.32 7.47 61.28
C THR A 853 -39.23 6.39 61.44
N ASN A 854 -39.38 5.49 62.41
CA ASN A 854 -38.47 4.35 62.60
C ASN A 854 -38.51 3.36 61.42
N GLN A 855 -39.69 3.10 60.85
CA GLN A 855 -39.83 2.24 59.67
C GLN A 855 -39.07 2.82 58.47
N LEU A 856 -39.23 4.12 58.19
CA LEU A 856 -38.54 4.78 57.07
C LEU A 856 -37.01 4.67 57.19
N VAL A 857 -36.46 4.85 58.39
CA VAL A 857 -35.02 4.66 58.66
C VAL A 857 -34.57 3.20 58.45
N ALA A 858 -35.41 2.21 58.76
CA ALA A 858 -35.08 0.80 58.51
C ALA A 858 -35.02 0.49 57.00
N GLU A 859 -35.94 1.03 56.21
CA GLU A 859 -35.95 0.89 54.75
C GLU A 859 -34.74 1.57 54.10
N MET A 860 -34.37 2.78 54.54
CA MET A 860 -33.18 3.48 54.05
C MET A 860 -31.88 2.73 54.36
N LYS A 861 -31.75 2.17 55.58
CA LYS A 861 -30.60 1.31 55.96
C LYS A 861 -30.48 0.06 55.08
N CYS A 862 -31.60 -0.51 54.65
CA CYS A 862 -31.59 -1.63 53.70
C CYS A 862 -31.00 -1.21 52.34
N GLN A 863 -31.43 -0.05 51.80
CA GLN A 863 -30.95 0.47 50.52
C GLN A 863 -29.44 0.81 50.53
N VAL A 864 -28.91 1.32 51.65
CA VAL A 864 -27.46 1.53 51.83
C VAL A 864 -26.70 0.20 51.71
N LYS A 865 -27.16 -0.84 52.42
CA LYS A 865 -26.52 -2.17 52.42
C LYS A 865 -26.56 -2.87 51.06
N GLU A 866 -27.65 -2.70 50.30
CA GLU A 866 -27.72 -3.19 48.91
C GLU A 866 -26.74 -2.47 47.99
N ALA A 867 -26.58 -1.15 48.14
CA ALA A 867 -25.63 -0.35 47.36
C ALA A 867 -24.17 -0.69 47.69
N GLU A 868 -23.84 -0.83 48.98
CA GLU A 868 -22.54 -1.29 49.49
C GLU A 868 -22.16 -2.66 48.90
N THR A 869 -23.07 -3.63 49.00
CA THR A 869 -22.87 -5.00 48.48
C THR A 869 -22.58 -4.98 46.97
N ARG A 870 -23.30 -4.12 46.21
CA ARG A 870 -23.09 -3.96 44.77
C ARG A 870 -21.77 -3.28 44.42
N GLU A 871 -21.33 -2.30 45.21
CA GLU A 871 -20.01 -1.66 45.06
C GLU A 871 -18.90 -2.69 45.29
N ALA A 872 -18.99 -3.47 46.37
CA ALA A 872 -18.01 -4.50 46.73
C ALA A 872 -17.86 -5.61 45.67
N VAL A 873 -18.96 -6.05 45.04
CA VAL A 873 -18.91 -7.02 43.93
C VAL A 873 -18.14 -6.45 42.74
N LEU A 874 -18.47 -5.23 42.29
CA LEU A 874 -17.81 -4.58 41.15
C LEU A 874 -16.32 -4.29 41.44
N LYS A 875 -15.99 -3.93 42.69
CA LYS A 875 -14.61 -3.75 43.20
C LYS A 875 -13.78 -5.03 43.08
N ASN A 876 -14.40 -6.19 43.32
CA ASN A 876 -13.74 -7.49 43.20
C ASN A 876 -13.58 -7.94 41.74
N GLU A 877 -14.51 -7.63 40.84
CA GLU A 877 -14.32 -7.87 39.40
C GLU A 877 -13.19 -7.00 38.82
N LEU A 878 -13.09 -5.73 39.21
CA LEU A 878 -11.98 -4.85 38.79
C LEU A 878 -10.61 -5.41 39.21
N LYS A 879 -10.49 -6.00 40.41
CA LYS A 879 -9.26 -6.68 40.85
C LYS A 879 -8.88 -7.87 39.94
N LYS A 880 -9.84 -8.66 39.45
CA LYS A 880 -9.56 -9.76 38.49
C LYS A 880 -8.97 -9.22 37.18
N HIS A 881 -9.41 -8.03 36.76
CA HIS A 881 -8.88 -7.33 35.59
C HIS A 881 -7.60 -6.51 35.86
N GLN A 882 -6.90 -6.79 36.97
CA GLN A 882 -5.65 -6.13 37.39
C GLN A 882 -5.78 -4.62 37.63
N ILE A 883 -6.98 -4.16 38.02
CA ILE A 883 -7.22 -2.76 38.40
C ILE A 883 -7.35 -2.69 39.92
N GLU A 884 -6.30 -2.20 40.58
CA GLU A 884 -6.34 -1.84 41.99
C GLU A 884 -6.90 -0.42 42.16
N LEU A 885 -7.71 -0.22 43.20
CA LEU A 885 -8.36 1.05 43.52
C LEU A 885 -7.85 1.57 44.86
N PRO A 886 -7.51 2.87 44.97
CA PRO A 886 -7.08 3.48 46.23
C PRO A 886 -8.23 3.52 47.24
N GLN A 887 -7.87 3.63 48.53
CA GLN A 887 -8.84 3.78 49.62
C GLN A 887 -9.42 5.19 49.76
N THR A 888 -8.77 6.20 49.15
CA THR A 888 -9.18 7.61 49.18
C THR A 888 -9.23 8.18 47.75
N ASN A 889 -10.08 9.21 47.56
CA ASN A 889 -10.33 9.89 46.28
C ASN A 889 -10.73 8.95 45.12
N THR A 890 -11.40 7.83 45.44
CA THR A 890 -11.77 6.75 44.52
C THR A 890 -12.44 7.25 43.23
N LEU A 891 -13.41 8.17 43.32
CA LEU A 891 -14.10 8.72 42.14
C LEU A 891 -13.16 9.51 41.21
N GLN A 892 -12.26 10.33 41.75
CA GLN A 892 -11.29 11.08 40.94
C GLN A 892 -10.25 10.15 40.29
N TYR A 893 -9.84 9.09 41.00
CA TYR A 893 -8.98 8.06 40.44
C TYR A 893 -9.67 7.28 39.31
N VAL A 894 -10.93 6.86 39.51
CA VAL A 894 -11.74 6.16 38.50
C VAL A 894 -12.00 7.04 37.28
N ASP A 895 -12.29 8.33 37.44
CA ASP A 895 -12.46 9.26 36.31
C ASP A 895 -11.15 9.50 35.55
N SER A 896 -10.02 9.60 36.26
CA SER A 896 -8.69 9.70 35.65
C SER A 896 -8.30 8.43 34.90
N LEU A 897 -8.61 7.26 35.47
CA LEU A 897 -8.34 5.95 34.88
C LEU A 897 -9.27 5.66 33.69
N LEU A 898 -10.55 6.05 33.74
CA LEU A 898 -11.47 6.02 32.60
C LEU A 898 -10.93 6.88 31.46
N LYS A 899 -10.56 8.14 31.74
CA LYS A 899 -9.99 9.03 30.72
C LYS A 899 -8.71 8.44 30.11
N LYS A 900 -7.83 7.86 30.94
CA LYS A 900 -6.63 7.16 30.46
C LYS A 900 -6.99 5.94 29.59
N LYS A 901 -7.94 5.11 30.02
CA LYS A 901 -8.36 3.90 29.30
C LYS A 901 -9.05 4.22 27.98
N MET A 902 -9.87 5.28 27.92
CA MET A 902 -10.45 5.77 26.66
C MET A 902 -9.36 6.30 25.70
N LEU A 903 -8.31 6.96 26.19
CA LEU A 903 -7.17 7.36 25.38
C LEU A 903 -6.32 6.16 24.92
N GLU A 904 -6.12 5.15 25.77
CA GLU A 904 -5.49 3.87 25.37
C GLU A 904 -6.33 3.15 24.28
N GLN A 905 -7.66 3.11 24.43
CA GLN A 905 -8.61 2.53 23.47
C GLN A 905 -8.59 3.26 22.13
N GLU A 906 -8.66 4.60 22.14
CA GLU A 906 -8.60 5.43 20.94
C GLU A 906 -7.23 5.33 20.25
N GLY A 907 -6.15 5.28 21.03
CA GLY A 907 -4.80 5.03 20.53
C GLY A 907 -4.68 3.70 19.79
N VAL A 908 -5.19 2.61 20.36
CA VAL A 908 -5.24 1.29 19.69
C VAL A 908 -6.15 1.33 18.46
N MET A 909 -7.30 2.02 18.51
CA MET A 909 -8.21 2.18 17.37
C MET A 909 -7.57 2.92 16.18
N LYS A 910 -6.69 3.89 16.46
CA LYS A 910 -5.95 4.71 15.47
C LYS A 910 -4.67 4.04 14.95
N GLN A 911 -4.25 2.89 15.47
CA GLN A 911 -3.07 2.19 14.95
C GLN A 911 -3.27 1.76 13.48
N PRO A 912 -2.26 1.96 12.62
CA PRO A 912 -2.34 1.54 11.22
C PRO A 912 -2.43 0.02 11.15
N ARG A 913 -3.53 -0.47 10.57
CA ARG A 913 -3.81 -1.90 10.37
C ARG A 913 -4.10 -2.16 8.90
N ARG A 914 -3.84 -3.39 8.45
CA ARG A 914 -4.14 -3.84 7.09
C ARG A 914 -5.65 -3.72 6.84
N THR A 915 -6.07 -2.97 5.83
CA THR A 915 -7.46 -2.84 5.40
C THR A 915 -7.63 -3.36 3.97
N CYS A 916 -8.79 -3.89 3.65
CA CYS A 916 -9.16 -4.18 2.27
C CYS A 916 -9.45 -2.85 1.55
N THR A 917 -8.90 -2.64 0.35
CA THR A 917 -9.12 -1.39 -0.42
C THR A 917 -10.21 -1.52 -1.48
N LEU A 918 -10.86 -2.69 -1.60
CA LEU A 918 -12.05 -2.82 -2.44
C LEU A 918 -13.19 -1.95 -1.87
N PRO A 919 -13.94 -1.21 -2.71
CA PRO A 919 -15.12 -0.50 -2.25
C PRO A 919 -16.16 -1.51 -1.73
N ASN A 920 -16.61 -1.32 -0.49
CA ASN A 920 -17.66 -2.17 0.07
C ASN A 920 -19.00 -1.90 -0.63
N TYR A 921 -19.86 -2.91 -0.75
CA TYR A 921 -21.19 -2.73 -1.31
C TYR A 921 -22.10 -2.02 -0.29
N PRO A 922 -22.94 -1.04 -0.70
CA PRO A 922 -23.83 -0.36 0.22
C PRO A 922 -24.85 -1.32 0.83
N LYS A 923 -24.85 -1.45 2.17
CA LYS A 923 -25.84 -2.23 2.94
C LYS A 923 -27.21 -1.50 3.00
N GLY A 924 -27.82 -1.25 1.84
CA GLY A 924 -29.13 -0.60 1.72
C GLY A 924 -30.32 -1.56 1.89
N ASN A 925 -30.09 -2.87 1.70
CA ASN A 925 -31.06 -3.94 1.93
C ASN A 925 -30.46 -4.95 2.93
N GLN A 926 -31.27 -5.48 3.84
CA GLN A 926 -30.88 -6.48 4.85
C GLN A 926 -30.47 -7.82 4.23
N ASP A 927 -30.98 -8.16 3.04
CA ASP A 927 -30.60 -9.37 2.31
C ASP A 927 -29.18 -9.32 1.72
N ILE A 928 -28.47 -8.18 1.80
CA ILE A 928 -27.11 -8.02 1.27
C ILE A 928 -26.11 -8.11 2.43
N LEU A 929 -25.35 -9.20 2.48
CA LEU A 929 -24.30 -9.40 3.48
C LEU A 929 -23.08 -8.50 3.22
N GLY A 930 -22.70 -8.37 1.94
CA GLY A 930 -21.57 -7.56 1.47
C GLY A 930 -20.61 -8.33 0.56
N LYS A 931 -19.48 -7.72 0.18
CA LYS A 931 -18.45 -8.37 -0.63
C LYS A 931 -17.59 -9.32 0.20
N ILE A 932 -17.22 -10.47 -0.37
CA ILE A 932 -16.43 -11.52 0.30
C ILE A 932 -15.20 -10.95 1.03
N ALA A 933 -14.45 -10.04 0.40
CA ALA A 933 -13.25 -9.41 0.99
C ALA A 933 -13.49 -8.61 2.29
N HIS A 934 -14.73 -8.23 2.59
CA HIS A 934 -15.14 -7.51 3.81
C HIS A 934 -15.88 -8.39 4.83
N LEU A 935 -16.34 -9.59 4.42
CA LEU A 935 -17.05 -10.52 5.31
C LEU A 935 -16.12 -11.21 6.34
N ALA A 936 -14.80 -11.19 6.13
CA ALA A 936 -13.83 -11.80 7.03
C ALA A 936 -12.57 -10.95 7.21
N GLN A 937 -11.89 -11.18 8.33
CA GLN A 937 -10.66 -10.51 8.74
C GLN A 937 -9.64 -11.56 9.22
N ILE A 938 -8.35 -11.33 9.03
CA ILE A 938 -7.28 -12.31 9.30
C ILE A 938 -6.13 -11.63 10.06
N GLU A 939 -5.66 -12.23 11.16
CA GLU A 939 -4.59 -11.66 11.99
C GLU A 939 -3.20 -11.85 11.33
N ASP A 940 -2.86 -13.07 10.92
CA ASP A 940 -1.60 -13.43 10.24
C ASP A 940 -1.51 -12.79 8.82
N ASN A 941 -0.48 -11.95 8.59
CA ASN A 941 -0.24 -11.26 7.33
C ASN A 941 0.07 -12.21 6.16
N GLU A 942 0.83 -13.28 6.42
CA GLU A 942 1.24 -14.23 5.38
C GLU A 942 0.08 -15.16 5.04
N ALA A 943 -0.70 -15.58 6.04
CA ALA A 943 -1.97 -16.25 5.81
C ALA A 943 -2.94 -15.36 5.00
N ALA A 944 -3.09 -14.08 5.35
CA ALA A 944 -3.95 -13.15 4.63
C ALA A 944 -3.54 -13.01 3.15
N LYS A 945 -2.24 -12.83 2.87
CA LYS A 945 -1.67 -12.79 1.51
C LYS A 945 -2.09 -14.03 0.71
N VAL A 946 -1.92 -15.24 1.25
CA VAL A 946 -2.12 -16.48 0.48
C VAL A 946 -3.58 -16.93 0.42
N ILE A 947 -4.39 -16.64 1.44
CA ILE A 947 -5.84 -16.92 1.43
C ILE A 947 -6.56 -15.95 0.49
N SER A 948 -6.25 -14.64 0.53
CA SER A 948 -6.80 -13.69 -0.44
C SER A 948 -6.34 -13.95 -1.88
N TRP A 949 -5.09 -14.37 -2.09
CA TRP A 949 -4.64 -14.84 -3.41
C TRP A 949 -5.37 -16.12 -3.86
N HIS A 950 -5.65 -17.05 -2.95
CA HIS A 950 -6.40 -18.26 -3.28
C HIS A 950 -7.84 -17.94 -3.73
N LEU A 951 -8.47 -16.95 -3.11
CA LEU A 951 -9.83 -16.47 -3.39
C LEU A 951 -9.89 -15.28 -4.36
N ALA A 952 -8.80 -14.94 -5.06
CA ALA A 952 -8.69 -13.70 -5.83
C ALA A 952 -9.71 -13.55 -6.97
N SER A 953 -10.32 -14.66 -7.42
CA SER A 953 -11.44 -14.70 -8.38
C SER A 953 -12.78 -14.24 -7.80
N ASP A 954 -12.92 -14.27 -6.48
CA ASP A 954 -14.19 -14.20 -5.74
C ASP A 954 -14.21 -13.07 -4.70
N MET A 955 -13.05 -12.47 -4.36
CA MET A 955 -12.92 -11.40 -3.37
C MET A 955 -13.90 -10.22 -3.57
N ASP A 956 -14.20 -9.87 -4.82
CA ASP A 956 -15.08 -8.75 -5.18
C ASP A 956 -16.57 -9.15 -5.33
N CYS A 957 -16.90 -10.44 -5.24
CA CYS A 957 -18.27 -10.94 -5.36
C CYS A 957 -19.14 -10.57 -4.14
N VAL A 958 -20.38 -10.14 -4.40
CA VAL A 958 -21.35 -9.71 -3.39
C VAL A 958 -22.22 -10.89 -2.97
N VAL A 959 -22.26 -11.18 -1.67
CA VAL A 959 -23.08 -12.25 -1.11
C VAL A 959 -24.45 -11.71 -0.69
N THR A 960 -25.52 -12.42 -1.07
CA THR A 960 -26.91 -12.14 -0.68
C THR A 960 -27.54 -13.34 0.02
N LEU A 961 -28.57 -13.11 0.83
CA LEU A 961 -29.35 -14.18 1.43
C LEU A 961 -30.22 -14.91 0.39
N THR A 962 -30.85 -14.15 -0.52
CA THR A 962 -31.76 -14.68 -1.55
C THR A 962 -31.21 -14.55 -2.97
N THR A 963 -31.69 -15.43 -3.85
CA THR A 963 -31.47 -15.38 -5.31
C THR A 963 -32.17 -14.20 -5.97
N GLU A 964 -33.26 -13.69 -5.40
CA GLU A 964 -33.97 -12.51 -5.90
C GLU A 964 -33.13 -11.23 -5.74
N THR A 965 -32.54 -11.01 -4.56
CA THR A 965 -31.62 -9.87 -4.34
C THR A 965 -30.36 -9.98 -5.21
N ALA A 966 -29.82 -11.20 -5.41
CA ALA A 966 -28.71 -11.41 -6.33
C ALA A 966 -29.07 -11.03 -7.77
N ARG A 967 -30.30 -11.35 -8.24
CA ARG A 967 -30.77 -10.96 -9.56
C ARG A 967 -30.91 -9.44 -9.69
N SER A 968 -31.47 -8.75 -8.70
CA SER A 968 -31.55 -7.27 -8.70
C SER A 968 -30.17 -6.64 -8.93
N ILE A 969 -29.17 -7.05 -8.14
CA ILE A 969 -27.78 -6.55 -8.27
C ILE A 969 -27.16 -6.92 -9.63
N PHE A 970 -27.45 -8.11 -10.16
CA PHE A 970 -26.99 -8.53 -11.49
C PHE A 970 -27.58 -7.63 -12.59
N ASP A 971 -28.89 -7.38 -12.55
CA ASP A 971 -29.60 -6.58 -13.57
C ASP A 971 -29.21 -5.09 -13.46
N GLU A 972 -29.17 -4.53 -12.25
CA GLU A 972 -28.70 -3.16 -11.95
C GLU A 972 -27.28 -2.90 -12.48
N THR A 973 -26.39 -3.89 -12.35
CA THR A 973 -24.98 -3.77 -12.77
C THR A 973 -24.72 -4.29 -14.20
N GLN A 974 -25.76 -4.70 -14.93
CA GLN A 974 -25.66 -5.30 -16.28
C GLN A 974 -24.69 -6.50 -16.33
N GLY A 975 -24.75 -7.36 -15.31
CA GLY A 975 -23.91 -8.55 -15.16
C GLY A 975 -22.43 -8.29 -14.87
N ARG A 976 -22.03 -7.04 -14.57
CA ARG A 976 -20.64 -6.69 -14.26
C ARG A 976 -20.22 -7.09 -12.85
N GLN A 977 -21.15 -7.09 -11.89
CA GLN A 977 -20.89 -7.48 -10.51
C GLN A 977 -21.17 -8.98 -10.35
N GLN A 978 -20.16 -9.74 -9.89
CA GLN A 978 -20.38 -11.12 -9.44
C GLN A 978 -21.27 -11.12 -8.18
N VAL A 979 -22.20 -12.08 -8.11
CA VAL A 979 -23.15 -12.26 -7.00
C VAL A 979 -23.21 -13.72 -6.55
N LEU A 980 -23.40 -13.95 -5.24
CA LEU A 980 -23.50 -15.27 -4.63
C LEU A 980 -24.71 -15.34 -3.67
N PRO A 981 -25.84 -15.94 -4.09
CA PRO A 981 -27.01 -16.09 -3.24
C PRO A 981 -26.94 -17.37 -2.38
N LEU A 982 -27.13 -17.24 -1.06
CA LEU A 982 -26.95 -18.34 -0.10
C LEU A 982 -28.07 -19.39 -0.12
N ASP A 983 -29.28 -19.03 -0.53
CA ASP A 983 -30.40 -19.96 -0.72
C ASP A 983 -30.11 -21.04 -1.78
N SER A 984 -29.25 -20.74 -2.77
CA SER A 984 -28.81 -21.68 -3.81
C SER A 984 -27.77 -22.70 -3.36
N ILE A 985 -27.13 -22.53 -2.20
CA ILE A 985 -25.97 -23.33 -1.79
C ILE A 985 -26.39 -24.68 -1.18
N TYR A 986 -25.88 -25.77 -1.77
CA TYR A 986 -26.12 -27.14 -1.28
C TYR A 986 -25.35 -27.42 0.03
N LYS A 987 -25.96 -27.09 1.16
CA LYS A 987 -25.29 -27.10 2.48
C LYS A 987 -24.68 -28.45 2.93
N LYS A 988 -25.09 -29.59 2.35
CA LYS A 988 -24.57 -30.93 2.73
C LYS A 988 -23.14 -31.22 2.24
N THR A 989 -22.59 -30.44 1.31
CA THR A 989 -21.20 -30.60 0.83
C THR A 989 -20.21 -29.63 1.46
N LEU A 990 -20.66 -28.83 2.43
CA LEU A 990 -19.80 -27.90 3.17
C LEU A 990 -18.92 -28.65 4.19
N PRO A 991 -17.70 -28.14 4.50
CA PRO A 991 -16.87 -28.71 5.54
C PRO A 991 -17.48 -28.52 6.93
N ASP A 992 -17.36 -29.54 7.76
CA ASP A 992 -17.63 -29.44 9.19
C ASP A 992 -16.54 -28.60 9.87
N TRP A 993 -16.95 -27.46 10.46
CA TRP A 993 -16.07 -26.52 11.14
C TRP A 993 -15.48 -27.07 12.45
N SER A 994 -16.07 -28.14 13.02
CA SER A 994 -15.53 -28.86 14.19
C SER A 994 -14.55 -29.99 13.82
N ARG A 995 -14.37 -30.27 12.53
CA ARG A 995 -13.53 -31.37 12.03
C ARG A 995 -12.05 -31.16 12.38
N PRO A 996 -11.38 -32.11 13.05
CA PRO A 996 -9.95 -32.02 13.32
C PRO A 996 -9.10 -32.19 12.06
N LEU A 997 -7.86 -31.68 12.11
CA LEU A 997 -6.90 -31.77 11.01
C LEU A 997 -6.59 -33.24 10.64
N PRO A 998 -6.31 -33.57 9.36
CA PRO A 998 -6.12 -34.95 8.88
C PRO A 998 -5.10 -35.83 9.63
N HIS A 999 -4.13 -35.24 10.33
CA HIS A 999 -3.13 -35.94 11.12
C HIS A 999 -3.55 -36.22 12.58
N LEU A 1000 -4.72 -35.72 13.01
CA LEU A 1000 -5.31 -35.89 14.34
C LEU A 1000 -6.60 -36.72 14.22
N ARG A 1001 -6.62 -37.92 14.79
CA ARG A 1001 -7.79 -38.81 14.74
C ARG A 1001 -8.10 -39.33 16.15
N ASN A 1002 -9.34 -39.14 16.59
CA ASN A 1002 -9.82 -39.52 17.94
C ASN A 1002 -8.90 -39.02 19.07
N GLY A 1003 -8.42 -37.76 18.96
CA GLY A 1003 -7.49 -37.15 19.93
C GLY A 1003 -6.04 -37.68 19.88
N ARG A 1004 -5.72 -38.63 19.00
CA ARG A 1004 -4.34 -39.13 18.81
C ARG A 1004 -3.72 -38.59 17.53
N THR A 1005 -2.46 -38.19 17.63
CA THR A 1005 -1.63 -37.75 16.50
C THR A 1005 -1.12 -38.97 15.73
N LEU A 1006 -1.51 -39.12 14.47
CA LEU A 1006 -1.13 -40.25 13.61
C LEU A 1006 0.32 -40.15 13.12
N PHE A 1007 0.79 -38.93 12.87
CA PHE A 1007 2.18 -38.60 12.60
C PHE A 1007 2.43 -37.14 13.03
N ARG A 1008 3.68 -36.81 13.39
CA ARG A 1008 4.03 -35.43 13.77
C ARG A 1008 4.36 -34.62 12.51
N PRO A 1009 3.67 -33.49 12.23
CA PRO A 1009 4.02 -32.64 11.11
C PRO A 1009 5.36 -31.91 11.38
N ILE A 1010 6.08 -31.55 10.31
CA ILE A 1010 7.36 -30.81 10.39
C ILE A 1010 7.12 -29.31 10.59
N GLY A 1011 6.03 -28.78 10.02
CA GLY A 1011 5.53 -27.43 10.28
C GLY A 1011 4.23 -27.42 11.09
N ASN A 1012 3.58 -26.26 11.16
CA ASN A 1012 2.34 -26.00 11.88
C ASN A 1012 1.12 -25.92 10.92
N PRO A 1013 0.48 -27.06 10.57
CA PRO A 1013 -0.73 -27.09 9.77
C PRO A 1013 -1.96 -26.56 10.55
N VAL A 1014 -2.72 -25.65 9.96
CA VAL A 1014 -3.98 -25.08 10.47
C VAL A 1014 -4.99 -24.98 9.32
N PHE A 1015 -6.30 -25.16 9.50
CA PHE A 1015 -7.21 -24.91 8.37
C PHE A 1015 -7.29 -23.41 8.06
N ALA A 1016 -7.36 -23.05 6.78
CA ALA A 1016 -7.46 -21.65 6.34
C ALA A 1016 -8.71 -20.95 6.91
N ARG A 1017 -9.79 -21.71 7.11
CA ARG A 1017 -11.04 -21.25 7.73
C ARG A 1017 -10.89 -20.87 9.21
N ASP A 1018 -10.00 -21.54 9.96
CA ASP A 1018 -9.81 -21.31 11.41
C ASP A 1018 -9.07 -19.97 11.68
N LEU A 1019 -8.47 -19.38 10.64
CA LEU A 1019 -7.80 -18.08 10.69
C LEU A 1019 -8.73 -16.90 10.34
N LEU A 1020 -10.01 -17.17 10.02
CA LEU A 1020 -11.01 -16.15 9.70
C LEU A 1020 -11.71 -15.65 10.96
N THR A 1021 -11.67 -14.35 11.18
CA THR A 1021 -12.50 -13.63 12.14
C THR A 1021 -13.66 -12.96 11.40
N PHE A 1022 -14.90 -13.24 11.81
CA PHE A 1022 -16.10 -12.66 11.20
C PHE A 1022 -16.61 -11.49 12.06
N PRO A 1023 -16.75 -10.26 11.52
CA PRO A 1023 -17.29 -9.13 12.26
C PRO A 1023 -18.82 -9.19 12.40
N ASP A 1024 -19.51 -9.64 11.36
CA ASP A 1024 -20.97 -9.78 11.27
C ASP A 1024 -21.35 -11.21 10.85
N ASN A 1025 -22.62 -11.61 11.09
CA ASN A 1025 -23.31 -12.70 10.38
C ASN A 1025 -22.57 -14.05 10.34
N ILE A 1026 -22.02 -14.50 11.48
CA ILE A 1026 -21.11 -15.65 11.62
C ILE A 1026 -21.58 -16.90 10.84
N GLU A 1027 -22.82 -17.36 11.01
CA GLU A 1027 -23.30 -18.61 10.35
C GLU A 1027 -23.37 -18.49 8.81
N HIS A 1028 -23.75 -17.32 8.31
CA HIS A 1028 -23.76 -17.03 6.88
C HIS A 1028 -22.34 -16.96 6.33
N CYS A 1029 -21.43 -16.29 7.04
CA CYS A 1029 -20.02 -16.23 6.69
C CYS A 1029 -19.36 -17.64 6.72
N GLN A 1030 -19.68 -18.48 7.71
CA GLN A 1030 -19.22 -19.87 7.77
C GLN A 1030 -19.75 -20.71 6.59
N THR A 1031 -20.96 -20.43 6.10
CA THR A 1031 -21.51 -21.04 4.88
C THR A 1031 -20.71 -20.62 3.65
N VAL A 1032 -20.46 -19.32 3.47
CA VAL A 1032 -19.66 -18.74 2.36
C VAL A 1032 -18.25 -19.31 2.34
N PHE A 1033 -17.50 -19.15 3.43
CA PHE A 1033 -16.09 -19.55 3.46
C PHE A 1033 -15.90 -21.06 3.55
N GLY A 1034 -16.89 -21.80 4.09
CA GLY A 1034 -16.94 -23.25 3.97
C GLY A 1034 -17.01 -23.72 2.52
N MET A 1035 -17.82 -23.05 1.68
CA MET A 1035 -17.90 -23.36 0.24
C MET A 1035 -16.60 -23.01 -0.50
N LEU A 1036 -16.05 -21.81 -0.23
CA LEU A 1036 -14.93 -21.25 -0.99
C LEU A 1036 -13.55 -21.83 -0.62
N LEU A 1037 -13.30 -22.11 0.67
CA LEU A 1037 -12.02 -22.65 1.14
C LEU A 1037 -12.05 -24.16 1.36
N GLY A 1038 -13.22 -24.75 1.64
CA GLY A 1038 -13.35 -26.16 1.98
C GLY A 1038 -12.46 -26.56 3.16
N ASP A 1039 -11.75 -27.68 3.00
CA ASP A 1039 -10.73 -28.17 3.94
C ASP A 1039 -9.30 -27.67 3.61
N THR A 1040 -9.12 -26.52 2.95
CA THR A 1040 -7.79 -25.98 2.64
C THR A 1040 -6.97 -25.72 3.91
N ILE A 1041 -5.70 -26.13 3.92
CA ILE A 1041 -4.78 -26.04 5.07
C ILE A 1041 -3.64 -25.05 4.78
N ILE A 1042 -3.33 -24.21 5.76
CA ILE A 1042 -2.15 -23.34 5.83
C ILE A 1042 -1.04 -24.10 6.58
N ILE A 1043 0.18 -24.06 6.06
CA ILE A 1043 1.41 -24.55 6.70
C ILE A 1043 2.56 -23.57 6.39
N ASP A 1044 3.77 -23.78 6.92
CA ASP A 1044 4.81 -22.75 6.88
C ASP A 1044 5.51 -22.65 5.52
N ASN A 1045 6.15 -23.73 5.06
CA ASN A 1045 6.99 -23.77 3.86
C ASN A 1045 6.71 -24.97 2.95
N LEU A 1046 7.28 -24.95 1.74
CA LEU A 1046 7.01 -25.95 0.70
C LEU A 1046 7.46 -27.38 1.08
N ASP A 1047 8.56 -27.52 1.82
CA ASP A 1047 9.05 -28.84 2.24
C ASP A 1047 8.17 -29.46 3.34
N ALA A 1048 7.75 -28.66 4.32
CA ALA A 1048 6.77 -29.08 5.31
C ALA A 1048 5.43 -29.45 4.66
N ALA A 1049 4.99 -28.70 3.64
CA ALA A 1049 3.77 -29.02 2.88
C ALA A 1049 3.88 -30.33 2.09
N ASN A 1050 5.01 -30.56 1.41
CA ASN A 1050 5.27 -31.81 0.68
C ASN A 1050 5.34 -33.02 1.63
N HIS A 1051 6.04 -32.89 2.76
CA HIS A 1051 6.07 -33.93 3.79
C HIS A 1051 4.69 -34.19 4.39
N TYR A 1052 3.95 -33.14 4.75
CA TYR A 1052 2.60 -33.26 5.29
C TYR A 1052 1.66 -33.98 4.31
N ARG A 1053 1.69 -33.61 3.02
CA ARG A 1053 0.93 -34.31 1.97
C ARG A 1053 1.31 -35.79 1.87
N LYS A 1054 2.61 -36.11 1.86
CA LYS A 1054 3.13 -37.49 1.74
C LYS A 1054 2.60 -38.41 2.83
N GLU A 1055 2.41 -37.88 4.05
CA GLU A 1055 1.84 -38.63 5.17
C GLU A 1055 0.30 -38.62 5.18
N VAL A 1056 -0.36 -37.49 4.92
CA VAL A 1056 -1.84 -37.41 4.88
C VAL A 1056 -2.43 -38.35 3.82
N VAL A 1057 -1.82 -38.43 2.63
CA VAL A 1057 -2.34 -39.26 1.51
C VAL A 1057 -2.36 -40.76 1.84
N LYS A 1058 -1.60 -41.23 2.84
CA LYS A 1058 -1.66 -42.62 3.33
C LYS A 1058 -2.91 -42.90 4.18
N ILE A 1059 -3.59 -41.85 4.66
CA ILE A 1059 -4.64 -41.90 5.68
C ILE A 1059 -5.99 -41.46 5.08
N THR A 1060 -5.99 -40.42 4.25
CA THR A 1060 -7.19 -39.78 3.68
C THR A 1060 -6.83 -38.95 2.45
N HIS A 1061 -7.83 -38.50 1.68
CA HIS A 1061 -7.61 -37.47 0.67
C HIS A 1061 -6.98 -36.22 1.29
N CYS A 1062 -5.86 -35.75 0.74
CA CYS A 1062 -5.20 -34.53 1.17
C CYS A 1062 -5.80 -33.31 0.42
N PRO A 1063 -6.37 -32.33 1.14
CA PRO A 1063 -6.90 -31.11 0.54
C PRO A 1063 -5.78 -30.23 -0.05
N THR A 1064 -6.14 -29.09 -0.61
CA THR A 1064 -5.16 -28.08 -1.04
C THR A 1064 -4.37 -27.57 0.16
N LEU A 1065 -3.05 -27.51 0.02
CA LEU A 1065 -2.14 -26.90 0.97
C LEU A 1065 -1.66 -25.55 0.44
N LEU A 1066 -1.64 -24.56 1.32
CA LEU A 1066 -1.06 -23.23 1.10
C LEU A 1066 0.08 -23.05 2.10
N THR A 1067 1.19 -22.49 1.65
CA THR A 1067 2.34 -22.17 2.51
C THR A 1067 2.38 -20.68 2.82
N ARG A 1068 2.88 -20.28 3.99
CA ARG A 1068 3.11 -18.86 4.33
C ARG A 1068 4.09 -18.20 3.33
N GLU A 1069 5.07 -18.97 2.87
CA GLU A 1069 5.99 -18.60 1.77
C GLU A 1069 5.32 -18.38 0.39
N GLY A 1070 4.04 -18.71 0.23
CA GLY A 1070 3.24 -18.40 -0.95
C GLY A 1070 3.04 -19.55 -1.95
N ASP A 1071 3.67 -20.71 -1.77
CA ASP A 1071 3.46 -21.87 -2.63
C ASP A 1071 2.13 -22.58 -2.35
N ARG A 1072 1.45 -23.03 -3.41
CA ARG A 1072 0.22 -23.82 -3.39
C ARG A 1072 0.46 -25.24 -3.90
N ILE A 1073 0.17 -26.24 -3.07
CA ILE A 1073 0.03 -27.64 -3.49
C ILE A 1073 -1.47 -27.93 -3.62
N ARG A 1074 -1.97 -28.08 -4.84
CA ARG A 1074 -3.40 -28.41 -5.06
C ARG A 1074 -3.74 -29.79 -4.49
N SER A 1075 -5.03 -30.05 -4.22
CA SER A 1075 -5.52 -31.35 -3.70
C SER A 1075 -5.10 -32.57 -4.54
N ASN A 1076 -4.87 -32.40 -5.86
CA ASN A 1076 -4.34 -33.44 -6.75
C ASN A 1076 -2.80 -33.59 -6.71
N GLY A 1077 -2.09 -32.78 -5.92
CA GLY A 1077 -0.64 -32.84 -5.74
C GLY A 1077 0.18 -31.97 -6.69
N LYS A 1078 -0.44 -31.20 -7.60
CA LYS A 1078 0.30 -30.28 -8.47
C LYS A 1078 0.75 -29.03 -7.69
N PHE A 1079 2.04 -28.71 -7.77
CA PHE A 1079 2.67 -27.50 -7.24
C PHE A 1079 3.71 -26.94 -8.23
N GLY A 1080 4.24 -25.75 -7.96
CA GLY A 1080 5.21 -25.07 -8.83
C GLY A 1080 4.59 -24.31 -10.02
N GLY A 1081 5.41 -23.46 -10.65
CA GLY A 1081 5.01 -22.54 -11.70
C GLY A 1081 4.26 -21.28 -11.18
N LEU A 1082 4.24 -20.20 -11.97
CA LEU A 1082 3.71 -18.90 -11.56
C LEU A 1082 2.25 -18.94 -11.04
N GLN A 1083 1.40 -19.81 -11.58
CA GLN A 1083 0.01 -19.97 -11.13
C GLN A 1083 -0.14 -20.64 -9.75
N ASN A 1084 0.94 -21.18 -9.17
CA ASN A 1084 0.95 -21.78 -7.84
C ASN A 1084 1.91 -21.08 -6.87
N LYS A 1085 2.38 -19.86 -7.19
CA LYS A 1085 3.09 -18.97 -6.26
C LYS A 1085 2.27 -17.69 -6.04
N ALA A 1086 1.98 -17.37 -4.78
CA ALA A 1086 1.33 -16.13 -4.41
C ALA A 1086 2.23 -14.93 -4.74
N PRO A 1087 1.71 -13.86 -5.35
CA PRO A 1087 2.48 -12.65 -5.57
C PRO A 1087 2.69 -11.89 -4.25
N PRO A 1088 3.65 -10.93 -4.20
CA PRO A 1088 3.74 -9.97 -3.10
C PRO A 1088 2.43 -9.22 -2.89
N MET A 1089 2.13 -8.86 -1.64
CA MET A 1089 0.82 -8.36 -1.21
C MET A 1089 0.36 -7.12 -2.00
N ASP A 1090 1.28 -6.21 -2.34
CA ASP A 1090 1.00 -4.99 -3.12
C ASP A 1090 0.44 -5.30 -4.52
N LYS A 1091 0.85 -6.42 -5.12
CA LYS A 1091 0.40 -6.85 -6.45
C LYS A 1091 -1.00 -7.46 -6.45
N LEU A 1092 -1.59 -7.71 -5.28
CA LEU A 1092 -3.00 -8.09 -5.15
C LEU A 1092 -3.96 -6.89 -5.30
N ARG A 1093 -3.46 -5.68 -5.58
CA ARG A 1093 -4.27 -4.45 -5.81
C ARG A 1093 -5.26 -4.15 -4.67
N GLY A 1094 -4.87 -4.51 -3.45
CA GLY A 1094 -5.69 -4.33 -2.24
C GLY A 1094 -6.91 -5.27 -2.12
N MET A 1095 -7.02 -6.29 -2.98
CA MET A 1095 -7.88 -7.46 -2.78
C MET A 1095 -7.30 -8.36 -1.69
N VAL A 1096 -7.23 -7.85 -0.45
CA VAL A 1096 -6.62 -8.53 0.70
C VAL A 1096 -7.53 -8.37 1.92
N PHE A 1097 -7.79 -9.44 2.65
CA PHE A 1097 -8.62 -9.39 3.86
C PHE A 1097 -8.05 -8.39 4.88
N GLY A 1098 -8.92 -7.62 5.52
CA GLY A 1098 -8.53 -6.72 6.61
C GLY A 1098 -7.94 -7.49 7.81
N ALA A 1099 -7.18 -6.80 8.65
CA ALA A 1099 -6.80 -7.29 9.97
C ALA A 1099 -7.89 -6.93 11.00
N PRO A 1100 -8.23 -7.83 11.93
CA PRO A 1100 -9.22 -7.54 12.97
C PRO A 1100 -8.70 -6.50 13.97
N MET A 1101 -9.60 -5.96 14.80
CA MET A 1101 -9.20 -5.11 15.91
C MET A 1101 -8.29 -5.90 16.88
N PRO A 1102 -7.18 -5.31 17.38
CA PRO A 1102 -6.31 -5.99 18.33
C PRO A 1102 -7.06 -6.44 19.58
N LYS A 1103 -6.75 -7.63 20.11
CA LYS A 1103 -7.38 -8.19 21.33
C LYS A 1103 -7.23 -7.29 22.57
N LEU A 1104 -6.25 -6.39 22.55
CA LEU A 1104 -6.08 -5.32 23.53
C LEU A 1104 -7.26 -4.33 23.54
N TYR A 1105 -7.85 -4.00 22.37
CA TYR A 1105 -8.99 -3.09 22.26
C TYR A 1105 -10.22 -3.62 23.02
N SER A 1106 -10.62 -4.87 22.78
CA SER A 1106 -11.75 -5.49 23.51
C SER A 1106 -11.48 -5.65 25.00
N THR A 1107 -10.23 -5.95 25.37
CA THR A 1107 -9.80 -5.99 26.78
C THR A 1107 -9.96 -4.62 27.46
N ILE A 1108 -9.59 -3.53 26.78
CA ILE A 1108 -9.76 -2.17 27.30
C ILE A 1108 -11.24 -1.77 27.33
N SER A 1109 -12.07 -2.15 26.35
CA SER A 1109 -13.52 -1.90 26.38
C SER A 1109 -14.17 -2.51 27.63
N VAL A 1110 -13.89 -3.78 27.94
CA VAL A 1110 -14.40 -4.44 29.16
C VAL A 1110 -13.91 -3.74 30.44
N GLN A 1111 -12.65 -3.27 30.47
CA GLN A 1111 -12.14 -2.46 31.58
C GLN A 1111 -12.88 -1.12 31.73
N ILE A 1112 -13.22 -0.45 30.61
CA ILE A 1112 -14.01 0.80 30.62
C ILE A 1112 -15.43 0.55 31.13
N ASP A 1113 -16.12 -0.48 30.63
CA ASP A 1113 -17.50 -0.79 31.02
C ASP A 1113 -17.62 -1.15 32.52
N LEU A 1114 -16.64 -1.90 33.06
CA LEU A 1114 -16.56 -2.21 34.49
C LEU A 1114 -16.28 -0.95 35.33
N LEU A 1115 -15.38 -0.07 34.87
CA LEU A 1115 -15.09 1.19 35.56
C LEU A 1115 -16.30 2.15 35.57
N GLN A 1116 -17.06 2.23 34.46
CA GLN A 1116 -18.29 3.02 34.41
C GLN A 1116 -19.38 2.47 35.35
N GLN A 1117 -19.56 1.15 35.39
CA GLN A 1117 -20.50 0.50 36.31
C GLN A 1117 -20.09 0.70 37.77
N TYR A 1118 -18.80 0.58 38.09
CA TYR A 1118 -18.27 0.83 39.43
C TYR A 1118 -18.47 2.30 39.85
N ARG A 1119 -18.14 3.26 38.97
CA ARG A 1119 -18.39 4.69 39.18
C ARG A 1119 -19.85 4.98 39.52
N ALA A 1120 -20.79 4.40 38.77
CA ALA A 1120 -22.21 4.58 39.00
C ALA A 1120 -22.68 3.95 40.32
N ALA A 1121 -22.10 2.80 40.73
CA ALA A 1121 -22.37 2.18 42.02
C ALA A 1121 -21.88 3.04 43.20
N VAL A 1122 -20.65 3.57 43.14
CA VAL A 1122 -20.09 4.46 44.18
C VAL A 1122 -20.94 5.73 44.32
N ILE A 1123 -21.32 6.38 43.22
CA ILE A 1123 -22.17 7.59 43.27
C ILE A 1123 -23.55 7.30 43.90
N LYS A 1124 -24.15 6.12 43.63
CA LYS A 1124 -25.40 5.72 44.26
C LYS A 1124 -25.24 5.40 45.76
N PHE A 1125 -24.15 4.75 46.15
CA PHE A 1125 -23.85 4.49 47.55
C PHE A 1125 -23.67 5.80 48.33
N ASP A 1126 -22.85 6.72 47.80
CA ASP A 1126 -22.63 8.05 48.34
C ASP A 1126 -23.91 8.87 48.50
N SER A 1127 -24.89 8.76 47.58
CA SER A 1127 -26.14 9.51 47.68
C SER A 1127 -27.07 8.91 48.75
N VAL A 1128 -27.35 7.61 48.68
CA VAL A 1128 -28.28 6.94 49.61
C VAL A 1128 -27.76 6.99 51.05
N ASN A 1129 -26.43 6.94 51.25
CA ASN A 1129 -25.84 7.09 52.58
C ASN A 1129 -25.96 8.53 53.12
N LYS A 1130 -25.82 9.56 52.28
CA LYS A 1130 -26.08 10.97 52.67
C LYS A 1130 -27.55 11.22 52.98
N ASP A 1131 -28.46 10.64 52.21
CA ASP A 1131 -29.90 10.75 52.46
C ASP A 1131 -30.25 10.12 53.83
N LEU A 1132 -29.66 8.97 54.18
CA LEU A 1132 -29.78 8.35 55.50
C LEU A 1132 -29.20 9.23 56.61
N ASP A 1133 -27.97 9.74 56.45
CA ASP A 1133 -27.34 10.61 57.45
C ASP A 1133 -28.15 11.89 57.71
N LEU A 1134 -28.68 12.53 56.66
CA LEU A 1134 -29.56 13.70 56.79
C LEU A 1134 -30.83 13.37 57.59
N HIS A 1135 -31.43 12.19 57.37
CA HIS A 1135 -32.63 11.79 58.11
C HIS A 1135 -32.32 11.40 59.57
N LEU A 1136 -31.18 10.75 59.83
CA LEU A 1136 -30.68 10.48 61.18
C LEU A 1136 -30.33 11.78 61.93
N GLN A 1137 -29.84 12.81 61.23
CA GLN A 1137 -29.65 14.15 61.80
C GLN A 1137 -30.99 14.82 62.12
N SER A 1138 -32.00 14.72 61.24
CA SER A 1138 -33.34 15.28 61.53
C SER A 1138 -34.01 14.67 62.76
N LEU A 1139 -33.77 13.37 63.02
CA LEU A 1139 -34.25 12.66 64.20
C LEU A 1139 -33.57 13.11 65.51
N ASN A 1140 -32.35 13.63 65.42
CA ASN A 1140 -31.57 14.11 66.57
C ASN A 1140 -31.77 15.61 66.85
N THR A 1141 -32.70 16.28 66.15
CA THR A 1141 -33.04 17.69 66.40
C THR A 1141 -33.57 17.91 67.82
N PRO A 1142 -33.33 19.08 68.44
CA PRO A 1142 -33.80 19.37 69.80
C PRO A 1142 -35.33 19.34 69.91
N GLU A 1143 -36.06 19.61 68.83
CA GLU A 1143 -37.52 19.48 68.80
C GLU A 1143 -37.98 18.01 68.91
N MET A 1144 -37.36 17.09 68.16
CA MET A 1144 -37.66 15.66 68.25
C MET A 1144 -37.25 15.07 69.61
N GLN A 1145 -36.13 15.54 70.18
CA GLN A 1145 -35.74 15.18 71.54
C GLN A 1145 -36.75 15.69 72.59
N LYS A 1146 -37.24 16.93 72.47
CA LYS A 1146 -38.29 17.48 73.33
C LYS A 1146 -39.59 16.68 73.24
N ARG A 1147 -40.06 16.36 72.03
CA ARG A 1147 -41.25 15.51 71.81
C ARG A 1147 -41.11 14.13 72.45
N LYS A 1148 -39.89 13.57 72.50
CA LYS A 1148 -39.59 12.30 73.16
C LYS A 1148 -39.59 12.41 74.70
N GLN A 1149 -39.21 13.57 75.25
CA GLN A 1149 -39.33 13.87 76.68
C GLN A 1149 -40.80 14.07 77.08
N GLU A 1150 -41.57 14.85 76.30
CA GLU A 1150 -43.01 15.09 76.48
C GLU A 1150 -43.80 13.77 76.55
N LEU A 1151 -43.54 12.82 75.64
CA LEU A 1151 -44.10 11.46 75.68
C LEU A 1151 -43.79 10.75 77.01
N ALA A 1152 -42.52 10.74 77.43
CA ALA A 1152 -42.09 10.04 78.65
C ALA A 1152 -42.60 10.68 79.95
N GLU A 1153 -42.91 11.99 79.93
CA GLU A 1153 -43.57 12.68 81.04
C GLU A 1153 -45.07 12.39 81.08
N GLN A 1154 -45.75 12.39 79.93
CA GLN A 1154 -47.16 12.03 79.83
C GLN A 1154 -47.41 10.57 80.25
N GLU A 1155 -46.54 9.62 79.88
CA GLU A 1155 -46.62 8.22 80.30
C GLU A 1155 -46.47 8.06 81.83
N LYS A 1156 -45.55 8.82 82.47
CA LYS A 1156 -45.41 8.85 83.93
C LYS A 1156 -46.66 9.42 84.61
N SER A 1157 -47.19 10.53 84.10
CA SER A 1157 -48.42 11.14 84.61
C SER A 1157 -49.61 10.19 84.48
N LEU A 1158 -49.79 9.53 83.33
CA LEU A 1158 -50.85 8.56 83.12
C LEU A 1158 -50.75 7.38 84.10
N LYS A 1159 -49.53 6.90 84.38
CA LYS A 1159 -49.31 5.84 85.38
C LYS A 1159 -49.70 6.29 86.79
N LEU A 1160 -49.35 7.53 87.18
CA LEU A 1160 -49.73 8.12 88.47
C LEU A 1160 -51.25 8.29 88.59
N VAL A 1161 -51.94 8.75 87.54
CA VAL A 1161 -53.40 8.92 87.52
C VAL A 1161 -54.12 7.57 87.58
N LYS A 1162 -53.67 6.56 86.82
CA LYS A 1162 -54.20 5.18 86.93
C LYS A 1162 -54.06 4.62 88.34
N GLN A 1163 -52.95 4.90 89.03
CA GLN A 1163 -52.75 4.50 90.43
C GLN A 1163 -53.70 5.24 91.40
N LYS A 1164 -53.96 6.54 91.20
CA LYS A 1164 -54.93 7.32 92.00
C LYS A 1164 -56.38 6.86 91.80
N LEU A 1165 -56.72 6.33 90.62
CA LEU A 1165 -58.05 5.79 90.30
C LEU A 1165 -58.38 4.45 91.00
N GLY A 1166 -57.49 3.92 91.86
CA GLY A 1166 -57.71 2.67 92.59
C GLY A 1166 -57.65 1.41 91.73
N MET A 1167 -57.29 1.54 90.45
CA MET A 1167 -57.15 0.40 89.52
C MET A 1167 -55.88 -0.40 89.84
N THR A 1168 -56.05 -1.33 90.77
CA THR A 1168 -55.07 -2.39 91.05
C THR A 1168 -54.86 -3.22 89.79
N PRO A 1169 -53.62 -3.49 89.34
CA PRO A 1169 -53.37 -4.33 88.17
C PRO A 1169 -53.65 -5.80 88.51
N ALA A 1170 -54.91 -6.19 88.38
CA ALA A 1170 -55.38 -7.56 88.56
C ALA A 1170 -56.43 -7.88 87.49
N LEU A 1171 -56.23 -9.01 86.79
CA LEU A 1171 -57.18 -9.63 85.87
C LEU A 1171 -57.51 -8.86 84.56
N SER A 1172 -56.48 -8.33 83.88
CA SER A 1172 -56.51 -8.13 82.41
C SER A 1172 -55.28 -8.62 81.63
N ASP A 1173 -54.22 -9.09 82.30
CA ASP A 1173 -53.04 -9.73 81.66
C ASP A 1173 -53.29 -11.17 81.15
N LYS A 1174 -54.53 -11.49 80.77
CA LYS A 1174 -54.90 -12.71 80.02
C LYS A 1174 -55.91 -12.38 78.92
N GLY A 1175 -55.52 -11.47 78.04
CA GLY A 1175 -56.33 -11.05 76.88
C GLY A 1175 -55.58 -10.27 75.79
N ALA A 1176 -54.36 -9.79 76.04
CA ALA A 1176 -53.61 -8.96 75.07
C ALA A 1176 -52.10 -9.26 74.95
N GLU A 1177 -51.50 -10.13 75.76
CA GLU A 1177 -50.10 -10.56 75.56
C GLU A 1177 -49.99 -11.67 74.50
N SER A 1178 -50.10 -11.26 73.24
CA SER A 1178 -49.46 -11.97 72.12
C SER A 1178 -49.05 -10.94 71.07
N LEU A 1179 -47.76 -10.96 70.72
CA LEU A 1179 -47.02 -9.95 69.94
C LEU A 1179 -46.56 -8.71 70.76
N LEU A 1180 -45.28 -8.36 70.56
CA LEU A 1180 -44.62 -7.10 70.95
C LEU A 1180 -44.24 -6.87 72.44
N GLN A 1181 -43.36 -7.72 72.96
CA GLN A 1181 -42.17 -7.21 73.67
C GLN A 1181 -40.88 -7.66 72.97
N PRO A 1182 -39.77 -6.91 73.09
CA PRO A 1182 -38.59 -7.11 72.24
C PRO A 1182 -37.63 -8.14 72.83
N ILE A 1183 -37.32 -9.19 72.05
CA ILE A 1183 -36.17 -10.05 72.35
C ILE A 1183 -34.90 -9.25 72.04
N ILE A 1184 -34.17 -8.86 73.08
CA ILE A 1184 -32.75 -8.49 72.95
C ILE A 1184 -31.99 -9.78 72.68
N LEU A 1185 -31.89 -10.13 71.39
CA LEU A 1185 -31.01 -11.19 70.92
C LEU A 1185 -29.74 -10.54 70.39
N ASP A 1186 -28.63 -10.87 71.04
CA ASP A 1186 -27.30 -10.61 70.52
C ASP A 1186 -27.11 -11.47 69.26
N ILE A 1187 -26.77 -10.85 68.11
CA ILE A 1187 -26.65 -11.56 66.82
C ILE A 1187 -25.18 -11.54 66.40
N SER A 1188 -24.47 -12.57 66.83
CA SER A 1188 -23.25 -13.06 66.18
C SER A 1188 -23.53 -13.58 64.76
N ASP A 1189 -22.49 -13.68 63.94
CA ASP A 1189 -22.54 -13.99 62.51
C ASP A 1189 -23.24 -15.29 62.05
N THR A 1190 -23.40 -15.39 60.72
CA THR A 1190 -23.64 -16.61 59.90
C THR A 1190 -25.15 -16.97 59.67
N PRO A 1191 -25.54 -17.76 58.64
CA PRO A 1191 -26.52 -17.24 57.67
C PRO A 1191 -27.77 -18.12 57.42
N ILE A 1192 -28.80 -17.54 56.80
CA ILE A 1192 -30.04 -18.23 56.40
C ILE A 1192 -30.05 -18.48 54.87
N PRO A 1193 -30.41 -19.68 54.38
CA PRO A 1193 -30.24 -20.07 52.98
C PRO A 1193 -31.30 -19.50 52.01
N PRO A 1194 -30.99 -19.37 50.70
CA PRO A 1194 -31.91 -18.84 49.69
C PRO A 1194 -33.07 -19.79 49.37
N LYS A 1195 -34.27 -19.22 49.17
CA LYS A 1195 -35.47 -19.96 48.77
C LYS A 1195 -35.34 -20.53 47.34
N ARG A 1196 -35.87 -21.73 47.12
CA ARG A 1196 -35.89 -22.43 45.82
C ARG A 1196 -36.45 -21.56 44.69
N MET A 1197 -35.72 -21.45 43.59
CA MET A 1197 -36.30 -21.07 42.29
C MET A 1197 -37.32 -22.14 41.83
N ARG A 1198 -38.42 -21.68 41.24
CA ARG A 1198 -39.39 -22.54 40.54
C ARG A 1198 -38.75 -22.99 39.22
N ARG A 1199 -38.86 -24.28 38.88
CA ARG A 1199 -38.41 -24.80 37.58
C ARG A 1199 -39.48 -24.50 36.53
N ASP A 1200 -39.11 -23.78 35.47
CA ASP A 1200 -39.85 -23.83 34.22
C ASP A 1200 -39.21 -24.80 33.22
N THR A 1201 -40.03 -25.35 32.34
CA THR A 1201 -39.74 -26.65 31.72
C THR A 1201 -39.27 -26.50 30.27
N VAL A 1202 -37.96 -26.54 30.06
CA VAL A 1202 -37.37 -26.61 28.72
C VAL A 1202 -37.75 -27.95 28.06
N LYS A 1203 -38.72 -27.91 27.15
CA LYS A 1203 -38.97 -29.02 26.21
C LYS A 1203 -37.77 -29.15 25.28
N LYS A 1204 -37.08 -30.29 25.35
CA LYS A 1204 -36.18 -30.72 24.26
C LYS A 1204 -37.01 -30.97 23.01
N LEU A 1205 -36.55 -30.44 21.88
CA LEU A 1205 -36.95 -30.88 20.54
C LEU A 1205 -35.68 -31.05 19.71
N TYR A 1206 -35.63 -32.08 18.87
CA TYR A 1206 -34.42 -32.45 18.14
C TYR A 1206 -34.14 -31.49 16.99
N ARG A 1207 -33.01 -30.77 17.04
CA ARG A 1207 -31.91 -30.93 16.08
C ARG A 1207 -30.62 -30.29 16.57
#